data_AF-A0A955WX97-F1
#
_entry.id   AF-A0A955WX97-F1
#
_cell.length_a   1.000
_cell.length_b   1.000
_cell.length_c   1.000
_cell.angle_alpha   90.00
_cell.angle_beta   90.00
_cell.angle_gamma   90.00
#
_symmetry.space_group_name_H-M   'P 1'
#
loop_
_entity.id
_entity.type
_entity.pdbx_description
1 polymer ?
#
loop_
_entity_poly.entity_id
_entity_poly.type
_entity_poly.pdbx_seq_one_letter_code
_entity_poly.pdbx_strand_id
1 'polypeptide(L)'
;MLSLKWRLSLMTALLAGLTLTACDDDDDKTPVADSGVVVACTPECGACEVCDTTGEAPMCVSTCGEGTTCQDGACVAEGGGEVTCEPGCGPCQVCDNMGACVDTCGVGSECVDGACQALPPPPTCDPACGACQACDTSGDAPACIDLCGAGAECQDGLCVPSAPPAACDPACGACEACDTSGENPVCVPLCGDGAQCTDGVCTPIPAPTCDPGCSPCQRCDVSGETPVCVDNCGDGLECAEGVCQAVPEVCDPECGPCQRCIGGACESTCGGSEVCIEGVCVRDSVHAGMEALAGPFATGPAVTAACLNCHQEQADHFLNSAHWKWAGPSPGLVGAEGQNNIGKTNLINNFCIAVPSNEARCTQCHAGYDWRGEDYDFQDQTKMDCLTCHAQPGTYAKAPTTAGNPTDNTNLLVAARSVGESKVANCGSCHFSAGGGDNVKKGDLGSHLLQATRNDDVHMGSGMECANCHAGQDHQIMGRSVHNVATNGPVNCTDCHGEAGFHANPMMDNHAQDIACQTCHIPAFSRNQPTKMNWDWSTAGNRTLGENGVVRAALDDGTMVTAYDAMKGDFVWMKDVRPEYGWWDGRATRMTITDQFPEGVGGEGNPIVLGKPVATHEDLGAKIWPFKVMRGRQAVDPARRLVIVPKLFGPGGFWGAIPAADAYTAEGVEALWASSLTAGAQYSGQIDANTSYAAGDWAWGYTEMWMGINHEVAPPAMALGCNDCHNGGAFDWEALGYNCDPMMRANCGSRH
;
A
#
# COMPACT_ATOMS: atom_id res chain seq x y z
N MET A 1 -21.85 -35.51 14.95
CA MET A 1 -21.09 -36.75 14.72
C MET A 1 -20.28 -36.58 13.45
N LEU A 2 -18.98 -36.30 13.60
CA LEU A 2 -17.85 -36.35 12.66
C LEU A 2 -16.86 -35.25 13.10
N SER A 3 -16.22 -35.49 14.25
CA SER A 3 -15.06 -34.74 14.74
C SER A 3 -14.25 -35.73 15.55
N LEU A 4 -13.50 -36.60 14.85
CA LEU A 4 -12.53 -37.51 15.46
C LEU A 4 -11.54 -38.06 14.43
N LYS A 5 -10.99 -37.21 13.56
CA LYS A 5 -9.79 -37.51 12.78
C LYS A 5 -9.10 -36.19 12.52
N TRP A 6 -8.07 -35.87 13.29
CA TRP A 6 -6.92 -34.98 12.98
C TRP A 6 -6.13 -34.71 14.27
N ARG A 7 -5.86 -35.74 15.07
CA ARG A 7 -4.81 -35.74 16.11
C ARG A 7 -4.33 -37.17 16.32
N LEU A 8 -3.42 -37.64 15.47
CA LEU A 8 -2.41 -38.66 15.78
C LEU A 8 -1.51 -38.87 14.55
N SER A 9 -0.52 -38.00 14.36
CA SER A 9 0.64 -38.27 13.50
C SER A 9 1.89 -37.74 14.19
N LEU A 10 2.24 -38.36 15.32
CA LEU A 10 3.60 -38.38 15.85
C LEU A 10 3.68 -39.61 16.74
N MET A 11 4.71 -40.45 16.52
CA MET A 11 4.97 -41.77 17.11
C MET A 11 4.38 -42.98 16.37
N THR A 12 5.11 -43.54 15.39
CA THR A 12 5.89 -44.78 15.60
C THR A 12 6.59 -45.19 14.30
N ALA A 13 7.92 -45.13 14.31
CA ALA A 13 8.77 -45.88 13.39
C ALA A 13 9.28 -47.13 14.14
N LEU A 14 9.02 -48.33 13.61
CA LEU A 14 9.87 -49.54 13.63
C LEU A 14 9.03 -50.80 13.38
N LEU A 15 9.58 -51.69 12.55
CA LEU A 15 9.21 -53.10 12.28
C LEU A 15 8.16 -53.36 11.18
N ALA A 16 8.64 -53.46 9.93
CA ALA A 16 8.78 -54.76 9.26
C ALA A 16 9.26 -54.51 7.83
N GLY A 17 10.50 -54.96 7.55
CA GLY A 17 11.02 -55.03 6.20
C GLY A 17 10.40 -56.20 5.44
N LEU A 18 10.19 -55.99 4.15
CA LEU A 18 10.27 -57.01 3.11
C LEU A 18 10.60 -56.32 1.79
N THR A 19 11.83 -56.56 1.35
CA THR A 19 12.39 -56.26 0.03
C THR A 19 11.93 -57.32 -0.98
N LEU A 20 11.69 -56.92 -2.24
CA LEU A 20 12.30 -57.53 -3.44
C LEU A 20 11.82 -56.86 -4.75
N THR A 21 12.79 -56.19 -5.39
CA THR A 21 13.15 -56.18 -6.84
C THR A 21 12.14 -55.82 -7.94
N ALA A 22 12.35 -54.63 -8.51
CA ALA A 22 12.69 -54.29 -9.90
C ALA A 22 12.37 -55.26 -11.06
N CYS A 23 11.80 -54.69 -12.13
CA CYS A 23 12.22 -54.87 -13.52
C CYS A 23 12.00 -53.54 -14.28
N ASP A 24 13.02 -53.18 -15.06
CA ASP A 24 13.21 -52.00 -15.91
C ASP A 24 12.72 -52.22 -17.35
N ASP A 25 12.37 -51.10 -17.98
CA ASP A 25 12.65 -50.59 -19.33
C ASP A 25 12.20 -51.23 -20.67
N ASP A 26 11.77 -50.28 -21.52
CA ASP A 26 11.89 -50.13 -22.98
C ASP A 26 11.05 -51.04 -23.91
N ASP A 27 10.42 -50.60 -25.00
CA ASP A 27 10.62 -49.45 -25.91
C ASP A 27 9.29 -49.17 -26.66
N ASP A 28 8.94 -47.90 -26.94
CA ASP A 28 9.01 -47.38 -28.32
C ASP A 28 9.00 -45.84 -28.33
N LYS A 29 9.91 -45.26 -29.12
CA LYS A 29 10.30 -43.84 -29.15
C LYS A 29 9.99 -43.19 -30.51
N THR A 30 9.26 -42.07 -30.44
CA THR A 30 9.54 -40.75 -31.11
C THR A 30 9.38 -40.61 -32.67
N PRO A 31 9.61 -39.42 -33.29
CA PRO A 31 8.57 -38.45 -33.71
C PRO A 31 8.69 -37.95 -35.19
N VAL A 32 7.68 -37.29 -35.78
CA VAL A 32 7.87 -36.43 -36.98
C VAL A 32 6.89 -35.24 -37.00
N ALA A 33 7.40 -34.09 -37.39
CA ALA A 33 6.73 -32.79 -37.52
C ALA A 33 5.93 -32.62 -38.83
N ASP A 34 4.98 -31.68 -38.76
CA ASP A 34 4.50 -30.73 -39.77
C ASP A 34 3.92 -31.21 -41.12
N SER A 35 2.63 -30.92 -41.30
CA SER A 35 2.07 -30.51 -42.59
C SER A 35 0.83 -29.65 -42.36
N GLY A 36 0.95 -28.34 -42.61
CA GLY A 36 -0.11 -27.35 -42.48
C GLY A 36 -1.32 -27.59 -43.38
N VAL A 37 -2.46 -27.88 -42.76
CA VAL A 37 -3.79 -27.74 -43.37
C VAL A 37 -4.56 -26.70 -42.55
N VAL A 38 -4.79 -25.53 -43.14
CA VAL A 38 -5.70 -24.51 -42.59
C VAL A 38 -7.12 -25.02 -42.76
N VAL A 39 -7.83 -25.23 -41.65
CA VAL A 39 -9.26 -25.58 -41.66
C VAL A 39 -10.04 -24.26 -41.79
N ALA A 40 -10.78 -24.07 -42.88
CA ALA A 40 -11.55 -22.85 -43.15
C ALA A 40 -13.07 -23.10 -42.99
N CYS A 41 -13.80 -22.11 -42.47
CA CYS A 41 -15.27 -22.09 -42.50
C CYS A 41 -15.77 -22.03 -43.95
N THR A 42 -16.74 -22.87 -44.30
CA THR A 42 -17.40 -22.84 -45.61
C THR A 42 -18.92 -22.72 -45.44
N PRO A 43 -19.57 -21.65 -45.96
CA PRO A 43 -18.99 -20.54 -46.72
C PRO A 43 -18.10 -19.60 -45.88
N GLU A 44 -17.28 -18.76 -46.54
CA GLU A 44 -16.43 -17.74 -45.89
C GLU A 44 -17.28 -16.77 -45.05
N CYS A 45 -16.78 -16.41 -43.87
CA CYS A 45 -17.47 -15.52 -42.94
C CYS A 45 -17.59 -14.09 -43.48
N GLY A 46 -18.66 -13.39 -43.09
CA GLY A 46 -18.93 -12.02 -43.53
C GLY A 46 -17.98 -10.98 -42.90
N ALA A 47 -18.03 -9.74 -43.39
CA ALA A 47 -17.10 -8.65 -43.00
C ALA A 47 -17.12 -8.27 -41.50
N CYS A 48 -18.16 -8.65 -40.74
CA CYS A 48 -18.26 -8.48 -39.29
C CYS A 48 -18.30 -9.82 -38.53
N GLU A 49 -17.73 -10.88 -39.10
CA GLU A 49 -17.67 -12.22 -38.51
C GLU A 49 -16.27 -12.84 -38.67
N VAL A 50 -15.86 -13.68 -37.72
CA VAL A 50 -14.62 -14.47 -37.77
C VAL A 50 -14.94 -15.96 -37.66
N CYS A 51 -14.15 -16.80 -38.33
CA CYS A 51 -14.29 -18.25 -38.25
C CYS A 51 -13.72 -18.76 -36.93
N ASP A 52 -14.57 -19.27 -36.06
CA ASP A 52 -14.17 -19.98 -34.84
C ASP A 52 -14.04 -21.48 -35.15
N THR A 53 -12.84 -22.02 -34.97
CA THR A 53 -12.51 -23.43 -35.20
C THR A 53 -12.28 -24.22 -33.90
N THR A 54 -12.60 -23.63 -32.74
CA THR A 54 -12.30 -24.22 -31.42
C THR A 54 -13.33 -25.26 -30.95
N GLY A 55 -14.48 -25.37 -31.65
CA GLY A 55 -15.50 -26.39 -31.43
C GLY A 55 -15.39 -27.63 -32.34
N GLU A 56 -16.27 -28.62 -32.15
CA GLU A 56 -16.30 -29.85 -32.96
C GLU A 56 -16.63 -29.61 -34.47
N ALA A 57 -17.08 -28.40 -34.85
CA ALA A 57 -17.26 -27.95 -36.22
C ALA A 57 -17.00 -26.42 -36.37
N PRO A 58 -16.31 -25.95 -37.44
CA PRO A 58 -16.06 -24.52 -37.67
C PRO A 58 -17.35 -23.71 -37.91
N MET A 59 -17.49 -22.54 -37.28
CA MET A 59 -18.63 -21.63 -37.49
C MET A 59 -18.23 -20.15 -37.42
N CYS A 60 -18.98 -19.28 -38.12
CA CYS A 60 -18.75 -17.84 -38.12
C CYS A 60 -19.39 -17.19 -36.88
N VAL A 61 -18.62 -16.36 -36.17
CA VAL A 61 -19.06 -15.62 -34.97
C VAL A 61 -18.87 -14.12 -35.19
N SER A 62 -19.86 -13.31 -34.78
CA SER A 62 -19.82 -11.86 -34.92
C SER A 62 -18.66 -11.23 -34.15
N THR A 63 -17.96 -10.29 -34.76
CA THR A 63 -16.90 -9.46 -34.16
C THR A 63 -17.40 -8.10 -33.71
N CYS A 64 -18.70 -7.82 -33.85
CA CYS A 64 -19.30 -6.56 -33.41
C CYS A 64 -19.25 -6.41 -31.88
N GLY A 65 -18.88 -5.21 -31.42
CA GLY A 65 -18.77 -4.88 -29.99
C GLY A 65 -20.12 -4.88 -29.27
N GLU A 66 -20.10 -4.95 -27.94
CA GLU A 66 -21.30 -4.99 -27.10
C GLU A 66 -22.28 -3.85 -27.42
N GLY A 67 -23.56 -4.18 -27.53
CA GLY A 67 -24.63 -3.24 -27.92
C GLY A 67 -24.85 -3.08 -29.42
N THR A 68 -24.11 -3.82 -30.26
CA THR A 68 -24.28 -3.84 -31.72
C THR A 68 -24.46 -5.24 -32.28
N THR A 69 -25.23 -5.37 -33.36
CA THR A 69 -25.42 -6.65 -34.08
C THR A 69 -24.92 -6.54 -35.53
N CYS A 70 -24.34 -7.61 -36.06
CA CYS A 70 -23.88 -7.68 -37.45
C CYS A 70 -25.12 -7.82 -38.37
N GLN A 71 -25.51 -6.74 -39.04
CA GLN A 71 -26.55 -6.71 -40.07
C GLN A 71 -25.94 -6.23 -41.39
N ASP A 72 -26.15 -6.99 -42.46
CA ASP A 72 -25.66 -6.67 -43.83
C ASP A 72 -24.15 -6.34 -43.92
N GLY A 73 -23.33 -6.97 -43.06
CA GLY A 73 -21.88 -6.77 -43.06
C GLY A 73 -21.41 -5.54 -42.26
N ALA A 74 -22.29 -4.92 -41.48
CA ALA A 74 -21.95 -3.81 -40.58
C ALA A 74 -22.54 -4.00 -39.17
N CYS A 75 -21.88 -3.43 -38.16
CA CYS A 75 -22.36 -3.45 -36.78
C CYS A 75 -23.37 -2.32 -36.54
N VAL A 76 -24.61 -2.63 -36.13
CA VAL A 76 -25.68 -1.65 -35.88
C VAL A 76 -26.17 -1.68 -34.43
N ALA A 77 -26.42 -0.52 -33.83
CA ALA A 77 -26.80 -0.36 -32.41
C ALA A 77 -28.27 -0.73 -32.11
N GLU A 78 -28.53 -1.36 -30.97
CA GLU A 78 -29.88 -1.70 -30.52
C GLU A 78 -30.57 -0.54 -29.75
N GLY A 79 -31.65 0.00 -30.34
CA GLY A 79 -32.62 1.03 -29.90
C GLY A 79 -32.54 1.74 -28.53
N GLY A 80 -32.58 3.09 -28.54
CA GLY A 80 -32.85 3.98 -27.39
C GLY A 80 -33.16 5.43 -27.82
N GLY A 81 -34.02 6.16 -27.09
CA GLY A 81 -34.63 7.45 -27.47
C GLY A 81 -33.75 8.71 -27.35
N GLU A 82 -34.21 9.79 -27.99
CA GLU A 82 -33.41 10.95 -28.45
C GLU A 82 -33.20 12.04 -27.38
N VAL A 83 -31.94 12.26 -26.98
CA VAL A 83 -31.47 13.44 -26.21
C VAL A 83 -31.13 14.56 -27.21
N THR A 84 -31.64 15.78 -27.01
CA THR A 84 -31.47 16.90 -27.96
C THR A 84 -30.53 17.99 -27.44
N CYS A 85 -29.53 18.36 -28.24
CA CYS A 85 -28.59 19.45 -28.01
C CYS A 85 -29.05 20.72 -28.76
N GLU A 86 -28.93 21.92 -28.16
CA GLU A 86 -29.14 23.21 -28.85
C GLU A 86 -27.91 24.15 -28.75
N PRO A 87 -27.35 24.63 -29.87
CA PRO A 87 -27.69 24.26 -31.25
C PRO A 87 -27.34 22.79 -31.56
N GLY A 88 -28.09 22.18 -32.48
CA GLY A 88 -27.93 20.78 -32.84
C GLY A 88 -26.50 20.43 -33.28
N CYS A 89 -26.06 19.23 -32.93
CA CYS A 89 -24.70 18.75 -33.21
C CYS A 89 -24.40 18.64 -34.71
N GLY A 90 -23.12 18.78 -35.06
CA GLY A 90 -22.64 18.65 -36.43
C GLY A 90 -22.73 17.22 -36.99
N PRO A 91 -22.51 17.02 -38.30
CA PRO A 91 -22.77 15.75 -38.98
C PRO A 91 -21.95 14.54 -38.51
N CYS A 92 -20.83 14.75 -37.81
CA CYS A 92 -20.02 13.71 -37.18
C CYS A 92 -20.01 13.76 -35.64
N GLN A 93 -21.06 14.34 -35.06
CA GLN A 93 -21.24 14.45 -33.62
C GLN A 93 -22.62 13.96 -33.20
N VAL A 94 -22.72 13.38 -32.01
CA VAL A 94 -23.99 13.05 -31.35
C VAL A 94 -24.12 13.80 -30.05
N CYS A 95 -25.36 14.02 -29.66
CA CYS A 95 -25.67 14.60 -28.36
C CYS A 95 -25.45 13.52 -27.30
N ASP A 96 -24.49 13.74 -26.41
CA ASP A 96 -24.32 12.89 -25.24
C ASP A 96 -25.46 13.13 -24.23
N ASN A 97 -25.50 12.28 -23.20
CA ASN A 97 -26.53 12.34 -22.16
C ASN A 97 -26.40 13.59 -21.25
N MET A 98 -25.36 14.41 -21.44
CA MET A 98 -25.14 15.68 -20.74
C MET A 98 -25.53 16.90 -21.61
N GLY A 99 -25.99 16.69 -22.84
CA GLY A 99 -26.34 17.78 -23.75
C GLY A 99 -25.13 18.41 -24.45
N ALA A 100 -23.99 17.71 -24.50
CA ALA A 100 -22.81 18.13 -25.25
C ALA A 100 -22.68 17.33 -26.56
N CYS A 101 -22.16 17.98 -27.59
CA CYS A 101 -21.87 17.32 -28.86
C CYS A 101 -20.53 16.60 -28.76
N VAL A 102 -20.56 15.27 -28.87
CA VAL A 102 -19.37 14.42 -28.85
C VAL A 102 -19.15 13.78 -30.21
N ASP A 103 -17.90 13.69 -30.64
CA ASP A 103 -17.52 13.12 -31.93
C ASP A 103 -17.89 11.63 -31.98
N THR A 104 -18.53 11.20 -33.08
CA THR A 104 -18.85 9.78 -33.34
C THR A 104 -17.87 9.10 -34.27
N CYS A 105 -16.73 9.74 -34.53
CA CYS A 105 -15.71 9.20 -35.39
C CYS A 105 -15.09 7.97 -34.72
N GLY A 106 -14.95 6.88 -35.49
CA GLY A 106 -14.40 5.62 -35.01
C GLY A 106 -12.96 5.78 -34.49
N VAL A 107 -12.51 4.81 -33.69
CA VAL A 107 -11.15 4.79 -33.12
C VAL A 107 -10.12 5.07 -34.21
N GLY A 108 -9.32 6.12 -34.02
CA GLY A 108 -8.35 6.59 -35.04
C GLY A 108 -8.88 7.70 -35.95
N SER A 109 -9.97 8.40 -35.61
CA SER A 109 -10.52 9.54 -36.38
C SER A 109 -11.14 10.60 -35.45
N GLU A 110 -11.15 11.86 -35.89
CA GLU A 110 -11.76 13.02 -35.19
C GLU A 110 -12.71 13.80 -36.12
N CYS A 111 -13.68 14.52 -35.57
CA CYS A 111 -14.65 15.29 -36.35
C CYS A 111 -14.08 16.67 -36.70
N VAL A 112 -13.70 16.86 -37.97
CA VAL A 112 -13.17 18.13 -38.48
C VAL A 112 -14.05 18.62 -39.61
N ASP A 113 -14.58 19.84 -39.47
CA ASP A 113 -15.48 20.49 -40.43
C ASP A 113 -16.74 19.66 -40.79
N GLY A 114 -17.23 18.86 -39.84
CA GLY A 114 -18.43 18.04 -40.04
C GLY A 114 -18.19 16.75 -40.82
N ALA A 115 -16.93 16.32 -40.99
CA ALA A 115 -16.59 15.00 -41.48
C ALA A 115 -15.59 14.30 -40.53
N CYS A 116 -15.71 12.97 -40.41
CA CYS A 116 -14.70 12.19 -39.71
C CYS A 116 -13.42 12.13 -40.54
N GLN A 117 -12.35 12.68 -40.00
CA GLN A 117 -11.02 12.64 -40.58
C GLN A 117 -10.16 11.72 -39.73
N ALA A 118 -9.34 10.88 -40.36
CA ALA A 118 -8.41 10.04 -39.63
C ALA A 118 -7.50 10.91 -38.76
N LEU A 119 -7.33 10.54 -37.50
CA LEU A 119 -6.31 11.13 -36.64
C LEU A 119 -4.98 10.96 -37.38
N PRO A 120 -4.12 12.01 -37.40
CA PRO A 120 -2.82 11.88 -38.00
C PRO A 120 -2.12 10.66 -37.36
N PRO A 121 -1.53 9.76 -38.17
CA PRO A 121 -0.86 8.59 -37.62
C PRO A 121 0.22 9.05 -36.63
N PRO A 122 0.52 8.25 -35.58
CA PRO A 122 1.68 8.51 -34.74
C PRO A 122 2.91 8.72 -35.64
N PRO A 123 3.85 9.61 -35.27
CA PRO A 123 5.00 9.91 -36.10
C PRO A 123 5.74 8.61 -36.41
N THR A 124 5.68 8.21 -37.67
CA THR A 124 6.37 7.05 -38.21
C THR A 124 7.57 7.55 -39.00
N CYS A 125 8.65 6.78 -38.99
CA CYS A 125 9.77 7.02 -39.88
C CYS A 125 9.27 6.83 -41.31
N ASP A 126 9.35 7.89 -42.12
CA ASP A 126 9.01 7.88 -43.55
C ASP A 126 10.28 8.18 -44.35
N PRO A 127 10.80 7.21 -45.12
CA PRO A 127 10.23 5.89 -45.40
C PRO A 127 10.33 4.90 -44.22
N ALA A 128 9.44 3.90 -44.23
CA ALA A 128 9.39 2.85 -43.21
C ALA A 128 10.72 2.11 -43.08
N CYS A 129 11.14 1.87 -41.83
CA CYS A 129 12.41 1.22 -41.52
C CYS A 129 12.50 -0.21 -42.08
N GLY A 130 13.69 -0.58 -42.56
CA GLY A 130 13.93 -1.92 -43.13
C GLY A 130 13.90 -3.04 -42.09
N ALA A 131 13.92 -4.30 -42.55
CA ALA A 131 13.75 -5.49 -41.71
C ALA A 131 14.83 -5.72 -40.61
N CYS A 132 15.91 -4.94 -40.61
CA CYS A 132 16.95 -4.92 -39.58
C CYS A 132 17.10 -3.56 -38.87
N GLN A 133 16.08 -2.71 -38.94
CA GLN A 133 16.02 -1.39 -38.32
C GLN A 133 14.77 -1.21 -37.45
N ALA A 134 14.85 -0.36 -36.43
CA ALA A 134 13.71 0.12 -35.65
C ALA A 134 13.51 1.62 -35.85
N CYS A 135 12.27 2.07 -35.82
CA CYS A 135 11.96 3.51 -35.82
C CYS A 135 12.12 4.07 -34.40
N ASP A 136 13.06 4.98 -34.22
CA ASP A 136 13.23 5.75 -32.99
C ASP A 136 12.41 7.04 -33.09
N THR A 137 11.43 7.18 -32.21
CA THR A 137 10.51 8.32 -32.12
C THR A 137 10.76 9.18 -30.88
N SER A 138 11.90 8.99 -30.19
CA SER A 138 12.21 9.68 -28.93
C SER A 138 12.73 11.12 -29.11
N GLY A 139 13.04 11.53 -30.35
CA GLY A 139 13.48 12.88 -30.71
C GLY A 139 12.48 13.67 -31.55
N ASP A 140 12.78 14.95 -31.78
CA ASP A 140 11.94 15.89 -32.55
C ASP A 140 11.76 15.51 -34.04
N ALA A 141 12.50 14.50 -34.54
CA ALA A 141 12.37 13.94 -35.88
C ALA A 141 12.57 12.39 -35.84
N PRO A 142 11.59 11.58 -36.29
CA PRO A 142 11.72 10.12 -36.32
C PRO A 142 12.82 9.64 -37.27
N ALA A 143 13.66 8.70 -36.82
CA ALA A 143 14.74 8.12 -37.63
C ALA A 143 14.87 6.61 -37.44
N CYS A 144 15.29 5.90 -38.50
CA CYS A 144 15.55 4.46 -38.43
C CYS A 144 16.93 4.19 -37.85
N ILE A 145 17.01 3.34 -36.83
CA ILE A 145 18.25 2.89 -36.20
C ILE A 145 18.50 1.41 -36.46
N ASP A 146 19.75 1.03 -36.71
CA ASP A 146 20.14 -0.35 -36.98
C ASP A 146 20.08 -1.22 -35.71
N LEU A 147 19.48 -2.41 -35.82
CA LEU A 147 19.38 -3.39 -34.73
C LEU A 147 20.47 -4.48 -34.80
N CYS A 148 21.42 -4.35 -35.72
CA CYS A 148 22.47 -5.34 -35.90
C CYS A 148 23.52 -5.23 -34.78
N GLY A 149 23.86 -6.37 -34.16
CA GLY A 149 24.87 -6.43 -33.09
C GLY A 149 26.26 -5.98 -33.56
N ALA A 150 27.15 -5.71 -32.61
CA ALA A 150 28.49 -5.18 -32.89
C ALA A 150 29.25 -6.00 -33.97
N GLY A 151 29.65 -5.32 -35.06
CA GLY A 151 30.36 -5.92 -36.20
C GLY A 151 29.49 -6.32 -37.41
N ALA A 152 28.21 -5.93 -37.42
CA ALA A 152 27.30 -6.11 -38.54
C ALA A 152 26.49 -4.82 -38.80
N GLU A 153 26.15 -4.57 -40.06
CA GLU A 153 25.34 -3.42 -40.49
C GLU A 153 24.06 -3.89 -41.21
N CYS A 154 23.02 -3.07 -41.20
CA CYS A 154 21.77 -3.38 -41.88
C CYS A 154 21.89 -3.02 -43.36
N GLN A 155 22.03 -4.02 -44.23
CA GLN A 155 22.10 -3.83 -45.68
C GLN A 155 20.98 -4.63 -46.36
N ASP A 156 20.13 -3.97 -47.15
CA ASP A 156 18.98 -4.57 -47.86
C ASP A 156 18.03 -5.39 -46.95
N GLY A 157 17.88 -4.99 -45.69
CA GLY A 157 16.98 -5.66 -44.74
C GLY A 157 17.56 -6.92 -44.08
N LEU A 158 18.86 -7.17 -44.20
CA LEU A 158 19.57 -8.24 -43.50
C LEU A 158 20.77 -7.68 -42.73
N CYS A 159 21.01 -8.21 -41.52
CA CYS A 159 22.26 -7.94 -40.82
C CYS A 159 23.39 -8.68 -41.53
N VAL A 160 24.21 -7.94 -42.27
CA VAL A 160 25.39 -8.47 -42.93
C VAL A 160 26.63 -8.16 -42.10
N PRO A 161 27.62 -9.06 -42.03
CA PRO A 161 28.94 -8.70 -41.50
C PRO A 161 29.45 -7.50 -42.28
N SER A 162 29.86 -6.44 -41.58
CA SER A 162 30.39 -5.23 -42.23
C SER A 162 31.48 -5.65 -43.23
N ALA A 163 31.37 -5.18 -44.48
CA ALA A 163 32.25 -5.60 -45.57
C ALA A 163 33.75 -5.43 -45.19
N PRO A 164 34.65 -6.29 -45.70
CA PRO A 164 36.08 -6.08 -45.48
C PRO A 164 36.48 -4.71 -46.03
N PRO A 165 37.33 -3.96 -45.32
CA PRO A 165 37.62 -2.57 -45.65
C PRO A 165 38.26 -2.44 -47.03
N ALA A 166 37.94 -1.33 -47.73
CA ALA A 166 38.49 -1.00 -49.04
C ALA A 166 40.03 -0.99 -48.99
N ALA A 167 40.67 -1.81 -49.82
CA ALA A 167 42.13 -1.82 -49.89
C ALA A 167 42.66 -0.49 -50.49
N CYS A 168 43.70 0.09 -49.90
CA CYS A 168 44.46 1.19 -50.48
C CYS A 168 45.11 0.71 -51.80
N ASP A 169 44.87 1.44 -52.90
CA ASP A 169 45.54 1.23 -54.19
C ASP A 169 46.37 2.47 -54.55
N PRO A 170 47.71 2.37 -54.63
CA PRO A 170 48.52 1.15 -54.45
C PRO A 170 48.65 0.71 -52.98
N ALA A 171 48.98 -0.57 -52.78
CA ALA A 171 49.15 -1.18 -51.46
C ALA A 171 50.22 -0.47 -50.61
N CYS A 172 49.91 -0.26 -49.31
CA CYS A 172 50.76 0.41 -48.33
C CYS A 172 52.09 -0.31 -48.08
N GLY A 173 53.11 0.44 -47.64
CA GLY A 173 54.45 -0.08 -47.35
C GLY A 173 54.52 -0.95 -46.09
N ALA A 174 55.67 -1.61 -45.88
CA ALA A 174 55.88 -2.65 -44.85
C ALA A 174 55.70 -2.22 -43.38
N CYS A 175 55.45 -0.94 -43.10
CA CYS A 175 55.23 -0.38 -41.76
C CYS A 175 54.02 0.57 -41.72
N GLU A 176 53.10 0.42 -42.66
CA GLU A 176 51.88 1.21 -42.79
C GLU A 176 50.67 0.28 -42.89
N ALA A 177 49.54 0.69 -42.31
CA ALA A 177 48.24 0.08 -42.50
C ALA A 177 47.36 0.99 -43.35
N CYS A 178 46.47 0.42 -44.14
CA CYS A 178 45.46 1.21 -44.83
C CYS A 178 44.36 1.62 -43.83
N ASP A 179 44.22 2.92 -43.58
CA ASP A 179 43.09 3.48 -42.84
C ASP A 179 41.96 3.79 -43.82
N THR A 180 40.82 3.16 -43.59
CA THR A 180 39.63 3.24 -44.44
C THR A 180 38.47 3.96 -43.76
N SER A 181 38.72 4.65 -42.64
CA SER A 181 37.69 5.33 -41.85
C SER A 181 37.15 6.62 -42.47
N GLY A 182 37.79 7.12 -43.54
CA GLY A 182 37.35 8.28 -44.33
C GLY A 182 36.91 7.94 -45.75
N GLU A 183 36.29 8.90 -46.45
CA GLU A 183 35.78 8.74 -47.83
C GLU A 183 36.86 8.40 -48.87
N ASN A 184 38.16 8.50 -48.53
CA ASN A 184 39.30 8.05 -49.34
C ASN A 184 40.30 7.26 -48.47
N PRO A 185 40.64 5.99 -48.81
CA PRO A 185 41.62 5.20 -48.07
C PRO A 185 43.03 5.81 -48.11
N VAL A 186 43.70 5.90 -46.96
CA VAL A 186 45.06 6.45 -46.84
C VAL A 186 45.95 5.54 -46.00
N CYS A 187 47.22 5.41 -46.36
CA CYS A 187 48.17 4.63 -45.58
C CYS A 187 48.62 5.39 -44.32
N VAL A 188 48.44 4.81 -43.14
CA VAL A 188 48.84 5.36 -41.84
C VAL A 188 49.97 4.50 -41.21
N PRO A 189 50.93 5.09 -40.47
CA PRO A 189 52.01 4.33 -39.84
C PRO A 189 51.50 3.34 -38.77
N LEU A 190 52.10 2.13 -38.71
CA LEU A 190 51.77 1.07 -37.74
C LEU A 190 52.71 0.98 -36.53
N CYS A 191 53.72 1.85 -36.44
CA CYS A 191 54.65 1.81 -35.33
C CYS A 191 53.93 2.26 -34.05
N GLY A 192 53.89 1.39 -33.03
CA GLY A 192 53.27 1.71 -31.74
C GLY A 192 53.92 2.91 -31.04
N ASP A 193 53.24 3.46 -30.04
CA ASP A 193 53.66 4.67 -29.33
C ASP A 193 55.15 4.62 -28.92
N GLY A 194 55.89 5.65 -29.35
CA GLY A 194 57.34 5.76 -29.12
C GLY A 194 58.22 5.14 -30.21
N ALA A 195 57.71 4.87 -31.41
CA ALA A 195 58.53 4.49 -32.58
C ALA A 195 58.05 5.16 -33.89
N GLN A 196 58.97 5.43 -34.82
CA GLN A 196 58.72 5.99 -36.15
C GLN A 196 59.21 5.05 -37.27
N CYS A 197 58.52 5.05 -38.41
CA CYS A 197 58.90 4.25 -39.57
C CYS A 197 60.07 4.88 -40.32
N THR A 198 61.15 4.14 -40.54
CA THR A 198 62.29 4.56 -41.38
C THR A 198 62.70 3.39 -42.27
N ASP A 199 62.69 3.58 -43.59
CA ASP A 199 63.01 2.56 -44.60
C ASP A 199 62.25 1.23 -44.46
N GLY A 200 60.99 1.30 -44.01
CA GLY A 200 60.14 0.12 -43.84
C GLY A 200 60.41 -0.70 -42.58
N VAL A 201 61.07 -0.11 -41.56
CA VAL A 201 61.26 -0.70 -40.23
C VAL A 201 60.90 0.33 -39.13
N CYS A 202 60.14 -0.09 -38.11
CA CYS A 202 59.85 0.75 -36.95
C CYS A 202 61.09 0.92 -36.06
N THR A 203 61.47 2.18 -35.78
CA THR A 203 62.62 2.55 -34.95
C THR A 203 62.17 3.40 -33.75
N PRO A 204 62.69 3.20 -32.52
CA PRO A 204 62.23 3.94 -31.34
C PRO A 204 62.52 5.45 -31.42
N ILE A 205 61.56 6.27 -31.00
CA ILE A 205 61.70 7.72 -30.76
C ILE A 205 62.26 7.88 -29.33
N PRO A 206 63.39 8.58 -29.10
CA PRO A 206 63.87 8.87 -27.75
C PRO A 206 62.87 9.74 -26.99
N ALA A 207 62.41 9.30 -25.80
CA ALA A 207 61.43 10.03 -25.00
C ALA A 207 62.02 11.35 -24.43
N PRO A 208 61.27 12.48 -24.47
CA PRO A 208 61.67 13.70 -23.78
C PRO A 208 61.40 13.58 -22.27
N THR A 209 62.29 14.13 -21.45
CA THR A 209 62.23 14.06 -19.97
C THR A 209 62.10 15.45 -19.35
N CYS A 210 61.18 15.63 -18.40
CA CYS A 210 61.19 16.75 -17.45
C CYS A 210 62.34 16.56 -16.45
N ASP A 211 63.12 17.62 -16.19
CA ASP A 211 64.19 17.63 -15.19
C ASP A 211 63.98 18.80 -14.20
N PRO A 212 63.77 18.55 -12.90
CA PRO A 212 63.66 17.23 -12.25
C PRO A 212 62.39 16.46 -12.63
N GLY A 213 62.45 15.12 -12.52
CA GLY A 213 61.35 14.23 -12.89
C GLY A 213 60.06 14.47 -12.08
N CYS A 214 58.92 14.30 -12.74
CA CYS A 214 57.59 14.51 -12.15
C CYS A 214 57.27 13.50 -11.04
N SER A 215 56.37 13.90 -10.12
CA SER A 215 55.88 13.01 -9.08
C SER A 215 55.01 11.86 -9.64
N PRO A 216 54.76 10.78 -8.88
CA PRO A 216 54.07 9.58 -9.40
C PRO A 216 52.65 9.80 -9.94
N CYS A 217 51.96 10.85 -9.50
CA CYS A 217 50.63 11.22 -9.99
C CYS A 217 50.64 12.37 -11.02
N GLN A 218 51.82 12.75 -11.52
CA GLN A 218 52.01 13.76 -12.56
C GLN A 218 52.60 13.16 -13.83
N ARG A 219 52.28 13.77 -14.97
CA ARG A 219 52.93 13.49 -16.26
C ARG A 219 53.70 14.72 -16.75
N CYS A 220 54.75 14.48 -17.51
CA CYS A 220 55.52 15.54 -18.15
C CYS A 220 54.80 16.02 -19.41
N ASP A 221 54.27 17.24 -19.38
CA ASP A 221 53.71 17.91 -20.56
C ASP A 221 54.81 18.68 -21.29
N VAL A 222 55.06 18.27 -22.53
CA VAL A 222 56.10 18.81 -23.41
C VAL A 222 55.51 19.61 -24.58
N SER A 223 54.22 19.92 -24.53
CA SER A 223 53.52 20.66 -25.59
C SER A 223 53.92 22.14 -25.67
N GLY A 224 54.55 22.69 -24.62
CA GLY A 224 55.11 24.05 -24.59
C GLY A 224 56.64 24.09 -24.81
N GLU A 225 57.19 25.31 -24.94
CA GLU A 225 58.65 25.53 -25.14
C GLU A 225 59.52 25.04 -23.96
N THR A 226 58.92 24.82 -22.78
CA THR A 226 59.58 24.23 -21.60
C THR A 226 58.72 23.12 -21.01
N PRO A 227 59.26 21.89 -20.83
CA PRO A 227 58.55 20.79 -20.19
C PRO A 227 58.11 21.10 -18.76
N VAL A 228 56.84 20.87 -18.44
CA VAL A 228 56.28 21.07 -17.09
C VAL A 228 55.51 19.83 -16.63
N CYS A 229 55.54 19.56 -15.33
CA CYS A 229 54.75 18.48 -14.74
C CYS A 229 53.30 18.92 -14.54
N VAL A 230 52.35 18.14 -15.03
CA VAL A 230 50.91 18.38 -14.87
C VAL A 230 50.24 17.16 -14.25
N ASP A 231 49.18 17.39 -13.49
CA ASP A 231 48.47 16.34 -12.77
C ASP A 231 47.81 15.35 -13.73
N ASN A 232 47.84 14.07 -13.37
CA ASN A 232 47.32 12.97 -14.17
C ASN A 232 46.31 12.11 -13.39
N CYS A 233 45.43 12.77 -12.62
CA CYS A 233 44.55 12.11 -11.67
C CYS A 233 43.10 11.89 -12.14
N GLY A 234 42.73 12.32 -13.36
CA GLY A 234 41.33 12.29 -13.81
C GLY A 234 40.48 13.38 -13.15
N ASP A 235 39.25 13.58 -13.64
CA ASP A 235 38.40 14.68 -13.19
C ASP A 235 37.99 14.55 -11.71
N GLY A 236 38.08 15.66 -10.96
CA GLY A 236 37.73 15.74 -9.53
C GLY A 236 38.84 15.34 -8.55
N LEU A 237 40.03 14.96 -9.03
CA LEU A 237 41.17 14.56 -8.22
C LEU A 237 42.40 15.46 -8.50
N GLU A 238 43.19 15.78 -7.47
CA GLU A 238 44.48 16.51 -7.59
C GLU A 238 45.66 15.64 -7.14
N CYS A 239 46.86 15.94 -7.65
CA CYS A 239 48.09 15.26 -7.26
C CYS A 239 48.73 15.97 -6.06
N ALA A 240 48.57 15.38 -4.87
CA ALA A 240 49.15 15.90 -3.64
C ALA A 240 49.94 14.81 -2.93
N GLU A 241 51.14 15.17 -2.46
CA GLU A 241 52.10 14.24 -1.84
C GLU A 241 52.42 13.00 -2.70
N GLY A 242 52.25 13.08 -4.03
CA GLY A 242 52.54 11.98 -4.94
C GLY A 242 51.44 10.92 -5.07
N VAL A 243 50.23 11.19 -4.56
CA VAL A 243 49.04 10.35 -4.74
C VAL A 243 47.86 11.19 -5.26
N CYS A 244 47.04 10.60 -6.13
CA CYS A 244 45.79 11.22 -6.54
C CYS A 244 44.78 11.18 -5.39
N GLN A 245 44.35 12.34 -4.93
CA GLN A 245 43.34 12.47 -3.88
C GLN A 245 42.19 13.34 -4.35
N ALA A 246 41.00 13.15 -3.77
CA ALA A 246 39.87 14.02 -4.06
C ALA A 246 40.23 15.44 -3.69
N VAL A 247 40.01 16.38 -4.61
CA VAL A 247 40.01 17.79 -4.26
C VAL A 247 38.90 17.92 -3.22
N PRO A 248 39.21 18.26 -1.96
CA PRO A 248 38.14 18.43 -0.99
C PRO A 248 37.29 19.59 -1.52
N GLU A 249 36.00 19.37 -1.77
CA GLU A 249 35.06 20.44 -2.09
C GLU A 249 34.91 21.32 -0.85
N VAL A 250 35.90 22.19 -0.62
CA VAL A 250 35.93 23.14 0.48
C VAL A 250 35.22 24.39 0.00
N CYS A 251 34.04 24.62 0.55
CA CYS A 251 33.40 25.92 0.48
C CYS A 251 33.89 26.76 1.65
N ASP A 252 34.37 27.96 1.35
CA ASP A 252 34.73 28.98 2.35
C ASP A 252 33.90 30.25 2.07
N PRO A 253 32.94 30.61 2.93
CA PRO A 253 32.61 29.96 4.21
C PRO A 253 31.94 28.59 4.06
N GLU A 254 32.00 27.79 5.13
CA GLU A 254 31.33 26.49 5.22
C GLU A 254 29.84 26.65 4.92
N CYS A 255 29.29 25.72 4.13
CA CYS A 255 27.90 25.79 3.71
C CYS A 255 26.94 25.68 4.87
N GLY A 256 25.86 26.46 4.80
CA GLY A 256 24.82 26.48 5.80
C GLY A 256 23.99 25.19 5.84
N PRO A 257 23.09 25.07 6.83
CA PRO A 257 22.09 24.01 6.85
C PRO A 257 21.32 23.94 5.52
N CYS A 258 21.05 22.72 5.06
CA CYS A 258 20.47 22.40 3.75
C CYS A 258 21.25 22.93 2.53
N GLN A 259 22.57 23.05 2.64
CA GLN A 259 23.43 23.37 1.51
C GLN A 259 24.53 22.32 1.38
N ARG A 260 24.95 22.07 0.15
CA ARG A 260 26.14 21.26 -0.16
C ARG A 260 27.11 22.07 -0.97
N CYS A 261 28.39 21.81 -0.79
CA CYS A 261 29.43 22.42 -1.62
C CYS A 261 29.43 21.74 -2.98
N ILE A 262 29.30 22.50 -4.06
CA ILE A 262 29.51 22.03 -5.43
C ILE A 262 30.43 23.04 -6.11
N GLY A 263 31.61 22.59 -6.54
CA GLY A 263 32.56 23.47 -7.25
C GLY A 263 32.97 24.74 -6.46
N GLY A 264 33.00 24.67 -5.13
CA GLY A 264 33.34 25.80 -4.25
C GLY A 264 32.19 26.79 -3.98
N ALA A 265 30.97 26.51 -4.47
CA ALA A 265 29.77 27.28 -4.16
C ALA A 265 28.79 26.46 -3.30
N CYS A 266 28.13 27.12 -2.36
CA CYS A 266 27.08 26.49 -1.57
C CYS A 266 25.76 26.48 -2.33
N GLU A 267 25.34 25.29 -2.74
CA GLU A 267 24.06 25.06 -3.42
C GLU A 267 23.04 24.46 -2.47
N SER A 268 21.77 24.88 -2.61
CA SER A 268 20.66 24.33 -1.84
C SER A 268 20.53 22.83 -2.09
N THR A 269 20.37 22.04 -1.01
CA THR A 269 19.94 20.64 -1.08
C THR A 269 18.42 20.50 -1.10
N CYS A 270 17.70 21.57 -0.78
CA CYS A 270 16.25 21.60 -0.86
C CYS A 270 15.80 21.75 -2.31
N GLY A 271 14.76 21.01 -2.69
CA GLY A 271 14.15 21.06 -4.01
C GLY A 271 13.50 22.42 -4.29
N GLY A 272 13.18 22.70 -5.55
CA GLY A 272 12.76 24.04 -5.99
C GLY A 272 11.54 24.64 -5.26
N SER A 273 10.68 23.82 -4.68
CA SER A 273 9.51 24.24 -3.89
C SER A 273 9.68 24.03 -2.38
N GLU A 274 10.93 23.95 -1.90
CA GLU A 274 11.26 23.75 -0.50
C GLU A 274 12.13 24.89 0.03
N VAL A 275 11.99 25.19 1.31
CA VAL A 275 12.82 26.15 2.03
C VAL A 275 13.51 25.46 3.19
N CYS A 276 14.74 25.89 3.48
CA CYS A 276 15.49 25.35 4.61
C CYS A 276 15.06 26.00 5.93
N ILE A 277 14.67 25.17 6.89
CA ILE A 277 14.36 25.60 8.26
C ILE A 277 15.22 24.77 9.20
N GLU A 278 16.20 25.41 9.82
CA GLU A 278 17.12 24.79 10.78
C GLU A 278 17.73 23.45 10.31
N GLY A 279 18.04 23.32 9.01
CA GLY A 279 18.65 22.11 8.44
C GLY A 279 17.67 21.10 7.89
N VAL A 280 16.37 21.39 7.89
CA VAL A 280 15.34 20.55 7.30
C VAL A 280 14.70 21.26 6.10
N CYS A 281 14.67 20.58 4.96
CA CYS A 281 13.92 21.03 3.80
C CYS A 281 12.43 20.79 4.05
N VAL A 282 11.69 21.89 4.17
CA VAL A 282 10.23 21.84 4.30
C VAL A 282 9.62 22.43 3.05
N ARG A 283 8.42 21.96 2.69
CA ARG A 283 7.68 22.53 1.58
C ARG A 283 7.46 24.03 1.80
N ASP A 284 7.79 24.82 0.78
CA ASP A 284 7.50 26.25 0.75
C ASP A 284 5.99 26.45 0.83
N SER A 285 5.58 27.15 1.88
CA SER A 285 4.18 27.40 2.22
C SER A 285 4.08 28.72 2.96
N VAL A 286 2.86 29.23 3.11
CA VAL A 286 2.60 30.44 3.90
C VAL A 286 3.12 30.33 5.34
N HIS A 287 3.21 29.12 5.89
CA HIS A 287 3.72 28.87 7.24
C HIS A 287 5.25 28.91 7.33
N ALA A 288 5.95 28.53 6.25
CA ALA A 288 7.39 28.30 6.27
C ALA A 288 8.21 29.56 6.61
N GLY A 289 7.74 30.72 6.17
CA GLY A 289 8.34 32.04 6.45
C GLY A 289 7.56 32.91 7.44
N MET A 290 6.56 32.37 8.15
CA MET A 290 5.64 33.20 8.94
C MET A 290 6.26 33.66 10.27
N GLU A 291 6.20 34.97 10.53
CA GLU A 291 6.67 35.58 11.79
C GLU A 291 5.87 35.09 13.01
N ALA A 292 4.57 34.84 12.86
CA ALA A 292 3.73 34.25 13.91
C ALA A 292 4.22 32.85 14.36
N LEU A 293 5.06 32.21 13.56
CA LEU A 293 5.69 30.92 13.84
C LEU A 293 7.21 31.06 14.03
N ALA A 294 7.69 32.20 14.54
CA ALA A 294 9.12 32.41 14.81
C ALA A 294 9.71 31.46 15.85
N GLY A 295 8.89 30.94 16.78
CA GLY A 295 9.35 30.08 17.87
C GLY A 295 10.38 30.77 18.78
N PRO A 296 11.25 30.00 19.46
CA PRO A 296 11.20 28.55 19.60
C PRO A 296 9.96 28.09 20.37
N PHE A 297 9.51 26.86 20.11
CA PHE A 297 8.38 26.27 20.84
C PHE A 297 8.87 25.19 21.80
N ALA A 298 8.56 25.36 23.09
CA ALA A 298 8.94 24.39 24.12
C ALA A 298 7.96 23.21 24.23
N THR A 299 6.70 23.39 23.80
CA THR A 299 5.65 22.38 23.96
C THR A 299 4.68 22.40 22.77
N GLY A 300 4.00 21.27 22.54
CA GLY A 300 2.91 21.17 21.56
C GLY A 300 1.82 22.23 21.77
N PRO A 301 1.29 22.42 23.00
CA PRO A 301 0.30 23.47 23.27
C PRO A 301 0.77 24.89 22.96
N ALA A 302 2.08 25.19 23.07
CA ALA A 302 2.61 26.49 22.67
C ALA A 302 2.54 26.72 21.16
N VAL A 303 2.72 25.65 20.36
CA VAL A 303 2.51 25.70 18.90
C VAL A 303 1.02 25.93 18.61
N THR A 304 0.13 25.16 19.23
CA THR A 304 -1.31 25.30 19.03
C THR A 304 -1.81 26.69 19.39
N ALA A 305 -1.33 27.27 20.50
CA ALA A 305 -1.64 28.65 20.86
C ALA A 305 -1.22 29.66 19.79
N ALA A 306 -0.11 29.42 19.07
CA ALA A 306 0.27 30.24 17.92
C ALA A 306 -0.69 30.06 16.74
N CYS A 307 -1.09 28.81 16.42
CA CYS A 307 -2.06 28.50 15.37
C CYS A 307 -3.42 29.16 15.61
N LEU A 308 -3.91 29.17 16.85
CA LEU A 308 -5.23 29.72 17.22
C LEU A 308 -5.38 31.22 16.92
N ASN A 309 -4.28 31.97 16.78
CA ASN A 309 -4.34 33.38 16.39
C ASN A 309 -4.91 33.60 14.98
N CYS A 310 -4.87 32.57 14.11
CA CYS A 310 -5.42 32.63 12.76
C CYS A 310 -6.45 31.53 12.47
N HIS A 311 -6.38 30.40 13.18
CA HIS A 311 -7.19 29.21 12.92
C HIS A 311 -8.22 28.90 14.02
N GLN A 312 -8.73 29.93 14.68
CA GLN A 312 -9.75 29.79 15.73
C GLN A 312 -11.00 29.04 15.23
N GLU A 313 -11.49 29.37 14.04
CA GLU A 313 -12.65 28.71 13.43
C GLU A 313 -12.41 27.21 13.20
N GLN A 314 -11.22 26.84 12.69
CA GLN A 314 -10.87 25.43 12.48
C GLN A 314 -10.79 24.67 13.81
N ALA A 315 -10.30 25.31 14.88
CA ALA A 315 -10.30 24.72 16.22
C ALA A 315 -11.73 24.57 16.79
N ASP A 316 -12.63 25.53 16.56
CA ASP A 316 -14.04 25.44 16.96
C ASP A 316 -14.76 24.28 16.27
N HIS A 317 -14.46 24.09 14.97
CA HIS A 317 -14.93 22.96 14.18
C HIS A 317 -14.39 21.63 14.73
N PHE A 318 -13.08 21.56 14.98
CA PHE A 318 -12.43 20.34 15.46
C PHE A 318 -12.87 19.93 16.88
N LEU A 319 -13.22 20.90 17.74
CA LEU A 319 -13.70 20.70 19.12
C LEU A 319 -14.88 19.73 19.19
N ASN A 320 -15.70 19.67 18.14
CA ASN A 320 -16.88 18.81 18.09
C ASN A 320 -16.67 17.49 17.36
N SER A 321 -15.47 17.26 16.82
CA SER A 321 -15.15 16.05 16.06
C SER A 321 -14.99 14.81 16.94
N ALA A 322 -15.22 13.64 16.32
CA ALA A 322 -14.93 12.35 16.93
C ALA A 322 -13.42 12.13 17.18
N HIS A 323 -12.54 12.81 16.44
CA HIS A 323 -11.09 12.71 16.64
C HIS A 323 -10.63 13.43 17.91
N TRP A 324 -11.30 14.53 18.27
CA TRP A 324 -11.09 15.23 19.53
C TRP A 324 -11.78 14.55 20.70
N LYS A 325 -13.09 14.31 20.61
CA LYS A 325 -13.89 13.77 21.73
C LYS A 325 -13.69 12.27 21.95
N TRP A 326 -13.15 11.55 20.95
CA TRP A 326 -13.18 10.08 20.89
C TRP A 326 -14.59 9.49 21.09
N ALA A 327 -15.60 10.28 20.75
CA ALA A 327 -17.01 9.98 20.82
C ALA A 327 -17.76 10.89 19.84
N GLY A 328 -18.93 10.46 19.37
CA GLY A 328 -19.72 11.26 18.45
C GLY A 328 -21.06 10.63 18.11
N PRO A 329 -21.76 11.18 17.10
CA PRO A 329 -23.00 10.61 16.59
C PRO A 329 -22.82 9.16 16.14
N SER A 330 -23.76 8.30 16.52
CA SER A 330 -23.71 6.87 16.22
C SER A 330 -25.01 6.33 15.58
N PRO A 331 -25.44 6.91 14.43
CA PRO A 331 -26.74 6.63 13.83
C PRO A 331 -26.93 5.17 13.36
N GLY A 332 -25.82 4.45 13.12
CA GLY A 332 -25.86 3.03 12.74
C GLY A 332 -25.74 2.05 13.92
N LEU A 333 -25.69 2.53 15.16
CA LEU A 333 -25.56 1.66 16.33
C LEU A 333 -26.95 1.34 16.89
N VAL A 334 -27.33 0.07 16.82
CA VAL A 334 -28.65 -0.38 17.28
C VAL A 334 -28.85 -0.09 18.77
N GLY A 335 -29.94 0.60 19.10
CA GLY A 335 -30.27 1.02 20.46
C GLY A 335 -29.56 2.29 20.93
N ALA A 336 -28.73 2.90 20.08
CA ALA A 336 -28.02 4.14 20.36
C ALA A 336 -28.02 5.13 19.18
N GLU A 337 -28.97 5.01 18.27
CA GLU A 337 -29.04 5.77 17.02
C GLU A 337 -29.07 7.28 17.24
N GLY A 338 -29.66 7.73 18.36
CA GLY A 338 -29.72 9.14 18.76
C GLY A 338 -28.62 9.59 19.73
N GLN A 339 -27.65 8.74 20.06
CA GLN A 339 -26.58 9.06 20.99
C GLN A 339 -25.38 9.69 20.28
N ASN A 340 -24.80 10.70 20.94
CA ASN A 340 -23.68 11.49 20.43
C ASN A 340 -22.41 11.37 21.30
N ASN A 341 -22.41 10.44 22.26
CA ASN A 341 -21.38 10.26 23.27
C ASN A 341 -20.79 8.83 23.27
N ILE A 342 -20.97 8.08 22.18
CA ILE A 342 -20.39 6.76 22.02
C ILE A 342 -19.15 6.84 21.14
N GLY A 343 -18.09 6.15 21.53
CA GLY A 343 -16.87 6.02 20.75
C GLY A 343 -15.74 5.35 21.53
N LYS A 344 -14.50 5.59 21.12
CA LYS A 344 -13.32 4.96 21.71
C LYS A 344 -13.20 5.17 23.24
N THR A 345 -13.78 6.22 23.80
CA THR A 345 -13.79 6.48 25.26
C THR A 345 -14.57 5.45 26.07
N ASN A 346 -15.66 4.90 25.52
CA ASN A 346 -16.57 4.01 26.25
C ASN A 346 -16.83 2.67 25.56
N LEU A 347 -16.25 2.41 24.39
CA LEU A 347 -16.33 1.12 23.71
C LEU A 347 -15.34 0.10 24.28
N ILE A 348 -15.77 -1.17 24.30
CA ILE A 348 -14.90 -2.32 24.58
C ILE A 348 -14.46 -2.98 23.27
N ASN A 349 -13.22 -3.48 23.25
CA ASN A 349 -12.69 -4.36 22.21
C ASN A 349 -11.96 -5.57 22.81
N ASN A 350 -11.47 -6.46 21.94
CA ASN A 350 -10.66 -7.63 22.29
C ASN A 350 -9.19 -7.49 21.87
N PHE A 351 -8.68 -6.25 21.92
CA PHE A 351 -7.26 -5.92 21.86
C PHE A 351 -6.79 -5.46 23.24
N CYS A 352 -6.60 -4.14 23.43
CA CYS A 352 -6.26 -3.53 24.72
C CYS A 352 -7.49 -3.28 25.61
N ILE A 353 -8.64 -3.86 25.27
CA ILE A 353 -9.88 -3.86 26.05
C ILE A 353 -10.59 -2.50 26.05
N ALA A 354 -10.13 -1.52 26.81
CA ALA A 354 -10.77 -0.20 26.90
C ALA A 354 -9.79 0.92 27.27
N VAL A 355 -10.17 2.17 26.99
CA VAL A 355 -9.38 3.38 27.30
C VAL A 355 -9.34 3.73 28.80
N PRO A 356 -10.46 3.69 29.55
CA PRO A 356 -10.48 4.17 30.94
C PRO A 356 -9.40 3.51 31.79
N SER A 357 -8.73 4.30 32.63
CA SER A 357 -7.57 3.96 33.48
C SER A 357 -6.24 3.74 32.76
N ASN A 358 -6.25 3.80 31.42
CA ASN A 358 -5.13 3.54 30.51
C ASN A 358 -4.87 4.70 29.53
N GLU A 359 -5.48 5.86 29.75
CA GLU A 359 -5.53 7.02 28.85
C GLU A 359 -4.13 7.39 28.35
N ALA A 360 -3.19 7.62 29.27
CA ALA A 360 -1.83 8.06 28.95
C ALA A 360 -1.07 7.12 27.99
N ARG A 361 -1.47 5.84 27.89
CA ARG A 361 -0.96 4.92 26.87
C ARG A 361 -1.70 5.07 25.56
N CYS A 362 -3.03 5.13 25.61
CA CYS A 362 -3.91 5.16 24.45
C CYS A 362 -3.82 6.48 23.68
N THR A 363 -3.64 7.59 24.40
CA THR A 363 -3.69 8.97 23.88
C THR A 363 -2.43 9.39 23.15
N GLN A 364 -1.44 8.49 23.02
CA GLN A 364 -0.42 8.60 21.97
C GLN A 364 -1.04 8.71 20.56
N CYS A 365 -2.26 8.18 20.38
CA CYS A 365 -3.04 8.28 19.13
C CYS A 365 -4.26 9.21 19.27
N HIS A 366 -4.29 10.07 20.30
CA HIS A 366 -5.29 11.13 20.41
C HIS A 366 -4.73 12.37 19.71
N ALA A 367 -5.60 13.12 19.04
CA ALA A 367 -5.24 14.38 18.39
C ALA A 367 -5.20 15.54 19.41
N GLY A 368 -4.56 15.30 20.54
CA GLY A 368 -4.37 16.25 21.63
C GLY A 368 -3.17 15.90 22.50
N TYR A 369 -2.92 16.79 23.47
CA TYR A 369 -1.78 16.77 24.37
C TYR A 369 -2.24 16.61 25.82
N ASP A 370 -1.48 15.86 26.63
CA ASP A 370 -1.66 15.70 28.08
C ASP A 370 -2.93 14.97 28.56
N TRP A 371 -3.64 14.26 27.70
CA TRP A 371 -4.81 13.48 28.15
C TRP A 371 -4.38 12.22 28.93
N ARG A 372 -4.41 12.34 30.26
CA ARG A 372 -3.93 11.33 31.22
C ARG A 372 -5.03 10.64 32.04
N GLY A 373 -6.26 11.16 32.00
CA GLY A 373 -7.39 10.66 32.80
C GLY A 373 -8.64 11.52 32.63
N GLU A 374 -9.60 11.33 33.53
CA GLU A 374 -10.92 11.99 33.57
C GLU A 374 -10.88 13.52 33.72
N ASP A 375 -9.84 14.08 34.37
CA ASP A 375 -9.72 15.54 34.59
C ASP A 375 -9.28 16.34 33.34
N TYR A 376 -9.28 15.70 32.16
CA TYR A 376 -8.86 16.35 30.92
C TYR A 376 -9.92 17.33 30.41
N ASP A 377 -9.51 18.58 30.20
CA ASP A 377 -10.40 19.63 29.69
C ASP A 377 -10.53 19.59 28.17
N PHE A 378 -11.59 18.97 27.68
CA PHE A 378 -11.93 18.95 26.26
C PHE A 378 -12.39 20.32 25.71
N GLN A 379 -12.50 21.36 26.54
CA GLN A 379 -12.77 22.74 26.07
C GLN A 379 -11.50 23.56 25.88
N ASP A 380 -10.35 23.11 26.41
CA ASP A 380 -9.07 23.79 26.20
C ASP A 380 -8.51 23.46 24.80
N GLN A 381 -8.80 24.35 23.85
CA GLN A 381 -8.34 24.24 22.47
C GLN A 381 -6.81 24.31 22.33
N THR A 382 -6.08 24.87 23.31
CA THR A 382 -4.62 24.87 23.28
C THR A 382 -4.05 23.46 23.40
N LYS A 383 -4.86 22.49 23.88
CA LYS A 383 -4.48 21.08 23.96
C LYS A 383 -4.72 20.30 22.66
N MET A 384 -5.23 20.92 21.59
CA MET A 384 -5.37 20.27 20.28
C MET A 384 -4.01 20.05 19.63
N ASP A 385 -3.81 18.87 19.03
CA ASP A 385 -2.59 18.56 18.27
C ASP A 385 -2.85 18.79 16.78
N CYS A 386 -2.58 20.01 16.30
CA CYS A 386 -2.67 20.35 14.88
C CYS A 386 -1.58 19.67 14.04
N LEU A 387 -0.42 19.36 14.65
CA LEU A 387 0.76 18.89 13.93
C LEU A 387 0.64 17.43 13.51
N THR A 388 -0.02 16.58 14.31
CA THR A 388 -0.13 15.14 14.00
C THR A 388 -0.79 14.88 12.64
N CYS A 389 -1.70 15.76 12.20
CA CYS A 389 -2.38 15.64 10.92
C CYS A 389 -1.73 16.45 9.80
N HIS A 390 -1.07 17.57 10.12
CA HIS A 390 -0.68 18.56 9.13
C HIS A 390 0.82 18.81 9.00
N ALA A 391 1.64 18.44 9.98
CA ALA A 391 3.09 18.56 9.84
C ALA A 391 3.60 17.65 8.71
N GLN A 392 4.62 18.10 7.98
CA GLN A 392 5.26 17.30 6.95
C GLN A 392 5.73 15.96 7.55
N PRO A 393 5.46 14.82 6.88
CA PRO A 393 5.91 13.53 7.37
C PRO A 393 7.41 13.53 7.69
N GLY A 394 7.77 12.94 8.84
CA GLY A 394 9.16 12.89 9.32
C GLY A 394 9.60 14.05 10.21
N THR A 395 8.89 15.19 10.23
CA THR A 395 9.24 16.33 11.11
C THR A 395 8.57 16.27 12.49
N TYR A 396 7.51 15.47 12.63
CA TYR A 396 6.72 15.37 13.85
C TYR A 396 6.35 13.91 14.17
N ALA A 397 6.48 13.55 15.43
CA ALA A 397 5.98 12.29 15.97
C ALA A 397 5.62 12.45 17.44
N LYS A 398 4.54 11.76 17.85
CA LYS A 398 4.12 11.65 19.26
C LYS A 398 4.93 10.56 19.94
N ALA A 399 5.41 10.83 21.16
CA ALA A 399 6.12 9.84 21.94
C ALA A 399 5.16 8.80 22.54
N PRO A 400 5.56 7.52 22.58
CA PRO A 400 4.83 6.52 23.34
C PRO A 400 4.76 6.93 24.82
N THR A 401 3.63 6.67 25.48
CA THR A 401 3.44 6.83 26.95
C THR A 401 3.45 8.26 27.51
N THR A 402 3.56 9.28 26.66
CA THR A 402 3.61 10.68 27.10
C THR A 402 2.26 11.38 27.10
N ALA A 403 1.15 10.62 27.02
CA ALA A 403 -0.20 11.16 26.92
C ALA A 403 -0.41 12.11 25.73
N GLY A 404 0.19 11.77 24.59
CA GLY A 404 0.03 12.51 23.34
C GLY A 404 1.08 13.60 23.09
N ASN A 405 2.07 13.78 23.96
CA ASN A 405 3.14 14.75 23.72
C ASN A 405 4.13 14.29 22.64
N PRO A 406 4.77 15.23 21.91
CA PRO A 406 5.81 14.93 20.94
C PRO A 406 7.02 14.23 21.59
N THR A 407 7.90 13.64 20.77
CA THR A 407 9.19 13.16 21.25
C THR A 407 10.10 14.29 21.70
N ASP A 408 10.99 14.02 22.68
CA ASP A 408 11.91 15.01 23.24
C ASP A 408 12.85 15.62 22.18
N ASN A 409 13.09 14.90 21.08
CA ASN A 409 13.96 15.35 19.99
C ASN A 409 13.18 16.02 18.84
N THR A 410 11.86 16.16 18.94
CA THR A 410 11.06 16.80 17.90
C THR A 410 11.37 18.30 17.85
N ASN A 411 11.87 18.78 16.72
CA ASN A 411 11.98 20.22 16.47
C ASN A 411 10.60 20.80 16.13
N LEU A 412 9.94 21.35 17.16
CA LEU A 412 8.58 21.90 17.03
C LEU A 412 8.52 23.13 16.14
N LEU A 413 9.61 23.89 15.98
CA LEU A 413 9.66 25.02 15.03
C LEU A 413 9.59 24.50 13.59
N VAL A 414 10.42 23.52 13.25
CA VAL A 414 10.40 22.88 11.92
C VAL A 414 9.04 22.24 11.66
N ALA A 415 8.51 21.46 12.61
CA ALA A 415 7.20 20.84 12.48
C ALA A 415 6.10 21.88 12.21
N ALA A 416 6.06 22.95 13.02
CA ALA A 416 5.08 24.02 12.92
C ALA A 416 5.22 24.89 11.67
N ARG A 417 6.37 24.88 10.98
CA ARG A 417 6.56 25.61 9.72
C ARG A 417 6.41 24.72 8.48
N SER A 418 6.38 23.40 8.68
CA SER A 418 6.19 22.38 7.63
C SER A 418 4.72 22.04 7.33
N VAL A 419 3.78 22.77 7.93
CA VAL A 419 2.35 22.46 7.94
C VAL A 419 1.73 22.53 6.55
N GLY A 420 0.97 21.52 6.17
CA GLY A 420 0.28 21.43 4.89
C GLY A 420 -0.91 20.47 4.89
N GLU A 421 -1.30 20.04 3.70
CA GLU A 421 -2.35 19.03 3.52
C GLU A 421 -1.91 17.68 4.09
N SER A 422 -2.85 17.00 4.76
CA SER A 422 -2.60 15.71 5.37
C SER A 422 -2.23 14.64 4.35
N LYS A 423 -1.23 13.83 4.68
CA LYS A 423 -0.76 12.70 3.90
C LYS A 423 -1.17 11.37 4.51
N VAL A 424 -1.09 10.28 3.74
CA VAL A 424 -1.24 8.89 4.23
C VAL A 424 -0.40 8.68 5.50
N ALA A 425 0.83 9.20 5.53
CA ALA A 425 1.72 9.11 6.68
C ALA A 425 1.17 9.79 7.95
N ASN A 426 0.47 10.93 7.82
CA ASN A 426 -0.12 11.63 8.97
C ASN A 426 -1.23 10.79 9.61
N CYS A 427 -2.17 10.29 8.81
CA CYS A 427 -3.23 9.40 9.28
C CYS A 427 -2.66 8.08 9.82
N GLY A 428 -1.68 7.52 9.10
CA GLY A 428 -1.00 6.27 9.38
C GLY A 428 -0.28 6.24 10.73
N SER A 429 0.21 7.40 11.20
CA SER A 429 0.83 7.55 12.54
C SER A 429 0.00 6.93 13.67
N CYS A 430 -1.33 6.96 13.53
CA CYS A 430 -2.28 6.39 14.46
C CYS A 430 -3.00 5.16 13.90
N HIS A 431 -3.43 5.23 12.64
CA HIS A 431 -4.31 4.21 12.04
C HIS A 431 -3.58 2.91 11.69
N PHE A 432 -2.29 2.97 11.34
CA PHE A 432 -1.48 1.77 11.02
C PHE A 432 -1.02 1.04 12.27
N SER A 433 -0.77 1.77 13.36
CA SER A 433 -0.28 1.21 14.63
C SER A 433 -1.39 0.90 15.66
N ALA A 434 -2.65 0.92 15.23
CA ALA A 434 -3.78 0.68 16.10
C ALA A 434 -3.71 -0.73 16.73
N GLY A 435 -4.03 -0.83 18.03
CA GLY A 435 -3.92 -2.11 18.77
C GLY A 435 -2.52 -2.39 19.33
N GLY A 436 -1.59 -1.42 19.26
CA GLY A 436 -0.30 -1.47 19.94
C GLY A 436 0.87 -1.93 19.07
N GLY A 437 0.72 -1.91 17.75
CA GLY A 437 1.76 -2.23 16.78
C GLY A 437 1.24 -2.10 15.34
N ASP A 438 2.17 -2.09 14.39
CA ASP A 438 1.87 -1.95 12.97
C ASP A 438 1.02 -3.12 12.43
N ASN A 439 0.01 -2.78 11.63
CA ASN A 439 -1.05 -3.65 11.09
C ASN A 439 -1.72 -4.60 12.10
N VAL A 440 -1.62 -4.35 13.41
CA VAL A 440 -2.14 -5.27 14.44
C VAL A 440 -3.67 -5.38 14.41
N LYS A 441 -4.36 -4.24 14.32
CA LYS A 441 -5.81 -4.17 14.55
C LYS A 441 -6.65 -4.32 13.29
N LYS A 442 -6.50 -3.43 12.31
CA LYS A 442 -7.41 -3.33 11.16
C LYS A 442 -7.17 -4.47 10.17
N GLY A 443 -5.91 -4.73 9.86
CA GLY A 443 -5.51 -5.75 8.90
C GLY A 443 -5.44 -5.23 7.47
N ASP A 444 -6.23 -4.23 7.10
CA ASP A 444 -6.18 -3.54 5.79
C ASP A 444 -5.48 -2.17 5.86
N LEU A 445 -4.83 -1.85 6.97
CA LEU A 445 -4.17 -0.56 7.20
C LEU A 445 -2.87 -0.76 7.98
N GLY A 446 -1.74 -0.66 7.29
CA GLY A 446 -0.39 -0.84 7.84
C GLY A 446 0.65 0.03 7.15
N SER A 447 1.86 0.09 7.71
CA SER A 447 2.94 0.96 7.21
C SER A 447 3.39 0.65 5.78
N HIS A 448 3.12 -0.56 5.27
CA HIS A 448 3.37 -0.89 3.86
C HIS A 448 2.62 0.04 2.89
N LEU A 449 1.53 0.68 3.33
CA LEU A 449 0.76 1.63 2.52
C LEU A 449 1.39 3.02 2.39
N LEU A 450 2.45 3.33 3.15
CA LEU A 450 3.19 4.60 3.00
C LEU A 450 3.82 4.75 1.62
N GLN A 451 4.13 3.63 0.98
CA GLN A 451 4.67 3.54 -0.37
C GLN A 451 3.91 2.46 -1.14
N ALA A 452 2.58 2.51 -1.06
CA ALA A 452 1.72 1.54 -1.72
C ALA A 452 2.02 1.51 -3.24
N THR A 453 2.18 0.30 -3.78
CA THR A 453 2.04 0.06 -5.22
C THR A 453 0.56 -0.18 -5.54
N ARG A 454 0.18 -0.13 -6.82
CA ARG A 454 -1.19 -0.50 -7.23
C ARG A 454 -1.57 -1.93 -6.83
N ASN A 455 -0.59 -2.83 -6.63
CA ASN A 455 -0.87 -4.18 -6.16
C ASN A 455 -1.26 -4.20 -4.69
N ASP A 456 -0.74 -3.29 -3.87
CA ASP A 456 -1.03 -3.19 -2.44
C ASP A 456 -2.38 -2.51 -2.17
N ASP A 457 -2.64 -1.42 -2.89
CA ASP A 457 -3.95 -0.74 -2.93
C ASP A 457 -4.02 0.09 -4.22
N VAL A 458 -5.03 -0.11 -5.06
CA VAL A 458 -5.13 0.59 -6.35
C VAL A 458 -5.33 2.10 -6.21
N HIS A 459 -5.92 2.57 -5.11
CA HIS A 459 -6.20 4.00 -4.90
C HIS A 459 -4.97 4.70 -4.34
N MET A 460 -4.46 4.25 -3.19
CA MET A 460 -3.24 4.81 -2.60
C MET A 460 -2.02 4.57 -3.50
N GLY A 461 -1.94 3.42 -4.16
CA GLY A 461 -0.90 3.13 -5.15
C GLY A 461 -1.02 3.90 -6.46
N SER A 462 -2.09 4.66 -6.65
CA SER A 462 -2.23 5.67 -7.71
C SER A 462 -2.04 7.10 -7.20
N GLY A 463 -1.52 7.28 -5.97
CA GLY A 463 -1.21 8.58 -5.38
C GLY A 463 -2.35 9.22 -4.59
N MET A 464 -3.41 8.47 -4.26
CA MET A 464 -4.52 8.98 -3.44
C MET A 464 -4.13 9.06 -1.96
N GLU A 465 -4.47 10.18 -1.32
CA GLU A 465 -4.37 10.39 0.12
C GLU A 465 -5.69 10.02 0.82
N CYS A 466 -5.65 9.71 2.12
CA CYS A 466 -6.85 9.38 2.91
C CYS A 466 -7.95 10.44 2.77
N ALA A 467 -7.56 11.73 2.77
CA ALA A 467 -8.47 12.86 2.70
C ALA A 467 -9.23 12.93 1.37
N ASN A 468 -8.74 12.34 0.28
CA ASN A 468 -9.46 12.34 -0.99
C ASN A 468 -10.81 11.59 -0.91
N CYS A 469 -10.92 10.59 -0.03
CA CYS A 469 -12.18 9.88 0.23
C CYS A 469 -12.82 10.29 1.56
N HIS A 470 -12.02 10.56 2.59
CA HIS A 470 -12.50 10.74 3.97
C HIS A 470 -12.68 12.19 4.39
N ALA A 471 -12.26 13.18 3.59
CA ALA A 471 -12.48 14.57 3.93
C ALA A 471 -13.99 14.84 4.04
N GLY A 472 -14.40 15.33 5.21
CA GLY A 472 -15.68 16.00 5.36
C GLY A 472 -15.48 17.51 5.52
N GLN A 473 -16.58 18.21 5.77
CA GLN A 473 -16.55 19.65 6.04
C GLN A 473 -16.14 19.91 7.49
N ASP A 474 -15.58 21.09 7.77
CA ASP A 474 -15.41 21.58 9.15
C ASP A 474 -14.71 20.57 10.09
N HIS A 475 -13.59 20.00 9.62
CA HIS A 475 -12.81 18.97 10.33
C HIS A 475 -13.63 17.73 10.78
N GLN A 476 -14.80 17.50 10.18
CA GLN A 476 -15.64 16.34 10.41
C GLN A 476 -15.28 15.21 9.45
N ILE A 477 -14.19 14.51 9.76
CA ILE A 477 -13.71 13.37 8.95
C ILE A 477 -14.81 12.30 8.84
N MET A 478 -15.03 11.82 7.62
CA MET A 478 -16.06 10.83 7.27
C MET A 478 -15.54 9.40 7.39
N GLY A 479 -16.47 8.43 7.38
CA GLY A 479 -16.17 7.01 7.41
C GLY A 479 -16.99 6.29 8.46
N ARG A 480 -17.57 5.16 8.08
CA ARG A 480 -18.42 4.32 8.94
C ARG A 480 -18.04 2.85 8.77
N SER A 481 -17.97 2.11 9.87
CA SER A 481 -17.78 0.65 9.86
C SER A 481 -18.39 0.05 11.14
N VAL A 482 -18.57 -1.26 11.19
CA VAL A 482 -19.05 -2.00 12.38
C VAL A 482 -18.25 -1.65 13.66
N HIS A 483 -16.98 -1.32 13.50
CA HIS A 483 -16.08 -0.98 14.61
C HIS A 483 -15.74 0.50 14.74
N ASN A 484 -16.27 1.32 13.83
CA ASN A 484 -16.18 2.76 13.87
C ASN A 484 -17.59 3.35 13.85
N VAL A 485 -18.22 3.36 15.02
CA VAL A 485 -19.63 3.75 15.19
C VAL A 485 -19.82 5.25 15.35
N ALA A 486 -18.82 5.97 15.88
CA ALA A 486 -18.82 7.43 15.92
C ALA A 486 -18.45 7.93 14.51
N THR A 487 -19.42 8.49 13.79
CA THR A 487 -19.26 8.75 12.37
C THR A 487 -20.01 10.01 11.93
N ASN A 488 -19.44 10.69 10.93
CA ASN A 488 -20.04 11.82 10.23
C ASN A 488 -20.69 11.42 8.89
N GLY A 489 -20.72 10.11 8.59
CA GLY A 489 -21.29 9.57 7.35
C GLY A 489 -20.45 8.43 6.78
N PRO A 490 -21.03 7.59 5.91
CA PRO A 490 -20.29 6.60 5.15
C PRO A 490 -19.43 7.26 4.05
N VAL A 491 -18.47 6.49 3.55
CA VAL A 491 -17.75 6.74 2.29
C VAL A 491 -18.05 5.54 1.41
N ASN A 492 -18.43 5.76 0.15
CA ASN A 492 -18.84 4.69 -0.75
C ASN A 492 -18.00 4.67 -2.02
N CYS A 493 -17.81 3.48 -2.59
CA CYS A 493 -17.20 3.34 -3.91
C CYS A 493 -17.99 4.13 -4.96
N THR A 494 -19.31 4.20 -4.81
CA THR A 494 -20.23 4.88 -5.72
C THR A 494 -20.12 6.41 -5.70
N ASP A 495 -19.34 6.99 -4.79
CA ASP A 495 -19.07 8.42 -4.78
C ASP A 495 -18.11 8.83 -5.93
N CYS A 496 -17.39 7.86 -6.50
CA CYS A 496 -16.50 8.04 -7.66
C CYS A 496 -16.79 7.05 -8.80
N HIS A 497 -17.24 5.85 -8.47
CA HIS A 497 -17.66 4.83 -9.42
C HIS A 497 -19.18 4.93 -9.63
N GLY A 498 -19.70 4.55 -10.80
CA GLY A 498 -21.16 4.52 -11.01
C GLY A 498 -21.85 3.46 -10.13
N GLU A 499 -23.18 3.42 -10.14
CA GLU A 499 -23.95 2.32 -9.51
C GLU A 499 -24.09 1.09 -10.44
N ALA A 500 -23.97 1.27 -11.75
CA ALA A 500 -23.96 0.22 -12.77
C ALA A 500 -23.23 0.67 -14.05
N GLY A 501 -22.99 -0.24 -14.98
CA GLY A 501 -22.47 0.06 -16.33
C GLY A 501 -20.95 0.20 -16.41
N PHE A 502 -20.22 -0.19 -15.36
CA PHE A 502 -18.76 -0.13 -15.30
C PHE A 502 -18.09 -1.51 -15.31
N HIS A 503 -18.86 -2.60 -15.19
CA HIS A 503 -18.37 -3.94 -15.48
C HIS A 503 -18.74 -4.33 -16.92
N ALA A 504 -17.77 -4.86 -17.67
CA ALA A 504 -18.03 -5.40 -19.00
C ALA A 504 -19.05 -6.56 -18.97
N ASN A 505 -19.10 -7.33 -17.88
CA ASN A 505 -20.12 -8.36 -17.71
C ASN A 505 -21.30 -7.81 -16.88
N PRO A 506 -22.50 -7.64 -17.45
CA PRO A 506 -23.67 -7.12 -16.73
C PRO A 506 -24.10 -8.00 -15.54
N MET A 507 -23.69 -9.26 -15.51
CA MET A 507 -23.93 -10.12 -14.36
C MET A 507 -23.20 -9.61 -13.11
N MET A 508 -22.05 -8.94 -13.24
CA MET A 508 -21.34 -8.36 -12.10
C MET A 508 -22.09 -7.15 -11.52
N ASP A 509 -22.70 -6.32 -12.38
CA ASP A 509 -23.58 -5.23 -11.93
C ASP A 509 -24.80 -5.77 -11.18
N ASN A 510 -25.35 -6.92 -11.60
CA ASN A 510 -26.42 -7.58 -10.85
C ASN A 510 -25.95 -8.07 -9.48
N HIS A 511 -24.74 -8.63 -9.37
CA HIS A 511 -24.18 -9.01 -8.08
C HIS A 511 -23.96 -7.79 -7.18
N ALA A 512 -23.59 -6.64 -7.74
CA ALA A 512 -23.37 -5.42 -6.97
C ALA A 512 -24.65 -4.92 -6.23
N GLN A 513 -25.82 -5.44 -6.56
CA GLN A 513 -27.07 -5.18 -5.81
C GLN A 513 -27.07 -5.86 -4.44
N ASP A 514 -26.51 -7.07 -4.34
CA ASP A 514 -26.55 -7.92 -3.14
C ASP A 514 -25.17 -8.10 -2.49
N ILE A 515 -24.09 -7.77 -3.21
CA ILE A 515 -22.70 -7.94 -2.80
C ILE A 515 -22.00 -6.57 -2.83
N ALA A 516 -21.35 -6.20 -1.73
CA ALA A 516 -20.58 -4.97 -1.66
C ALA A 516 -19.35 -5.03 -2.57
N CYS A 517 -18.97 -3.90 -3.19
CA CYS A 517 -17.79 -3.82 -4.06
C CYS A 517 -16.53 -4.36 -3.35
N GLN A 518 -16.38 -4.03 -2.07
CA GLN A 518 -15.30 -4.47 -1.19
C GLN A 518 -15.16 -6.00 -1.15
N THR A 519 -16.27 -6.74 -1.20
CA THR A 519 -16.26 -8.21 -1.12
C THR A 519 -15.50 -8.84 -2.27
N CYS A 520 -15.73 -8.34 -3.50
CA CYS A 520 -15.05 -8.86 -4.69
C CYS A 520 -13.66 -8.23 -4.88
N HIS A 521 -13.53 -6.93 -4.60
CA HIS A 521 -12.31 -6.18 -4.88
C HIS A 521 -11.27 -6.19 -3.76
N ILE A 522 -11.57 -6.78 -2.60
CA ILE A 522 -10.62 -7.03 -1.52
C ILE A 522 -10.61 -8.54 -1.22
N PRO A 523 -10.02 -9.36 -2.11
CA PRO A 523 -10.05 -10.83 -2.00
C PRO A 523 -9.34 -11.34 -0.75
N ALA A 524 -8.31 -10.62 -0.30
CA ALA A 524 -7.59 -10.84 0.93
C ALA A 524 -7.13 -9.49 1.50
N PHE A 525 -7.03 -9.40 2.82
CA PHE A 525 -6.42 -8.27 3.54
C PHE A 525 -5.14 -8.73 4.24
N SER A 526 -4.34 -7.78 4.73
CA SER A 526 -3.04 -8.07 5.33
C SER A 526 -2.12 -8.80 4.35
N ARG A 527 -2.20 -8.47 3.05
CA ARG A 527 -1.48 -9.20 1.99
C ARG A 527 0.03 -9.12 2.16
N ASN A 528 0.53 -7.96 2.58
CA ASN A 528 1.97 -7.71 2.72
C ASN A 528 2.48 -7.67 4.17
N GLN A 529 1.59 -7.54 5.16
CA GLN A 529 1.98 -7.44 6.57
C GLN A 529 1.04 -8.24 7.45
N PRO A 530 1.57 -9.01 8.43
CA PRO A 530 0.72 -9.84 9.29
C PRO A 530 -0.13 -9.00 10.24
N THR A 531 -1.28 -9.56 10.61
CA THR A 531 -2.22 -8.97 11.57
C THR A 531 -2.64 -9.99 12.62
N LYS A 532 -3.04 -9.51 13.80
CA LYS A 532 -3.54 -10.40 14.86
C LYS A 532 -4.97 -10.84 14.55
N MET A 533 -5.20 -12.14 14.65
CA MET A 533 -6.51 -12.79 14.48
C MET A 533 -7.03 -13.37 15.79
N ASN A 534 -6.15 -13.64 16.77
CA ASN A 534 -6.53 -14.00 18.13
C ASN A 534 -5.62 -13.32 19.16
N TRP A 535 -6.20 -12.94 20.30
CA TRP A 535 -5.48 -12.48 21.48
C TRP A 535 -6.06 -13.12 22.75
N ASP A 536 -5.30 -14.01 23.38
CA ASP A 536 -5.67 -14.66 24.63
C ASP A 536 -4.91 -14.02 25.81
N TRP A 537 -5.61 -13.20 26.59
CA TRP A 537 -5.06 -12.56 27.79
C TRP A 537 -4.88 -13.52 28.97
N SER A 538 -5.50 -14.71 28.94
CA SER A 538 -5.51 -15.65 30.07
C SER A 538 -4.15 -16.25 30.40
N THR A 539 -3.21 -16.17 29.46
CA THR A 539 -1.85 -16.69 29.61
C THR A 539 -0.85 -15.60 30.00
N ALA A 540 -1.26 -14.33 30.04
CA ALA A 540 -0.38 -13.22 30.36
C ALA A 540 0.13 -13.27 31.81
N GLY A 541 1.34 -12.73 32.01
CA GLY A 541 2.01 -12.59 33.30
C GLY A 541 3.16 -13.58 33.51
N ASN A 542 3.35 -14.55 32.62
CA ASN A 542 4.43 -15.53 32.74
C ASN A 542 5.71 -15.06 32.03
N ARG A 543 6.67 -14.51 32.79
CA ARG A 543 8.00 -14.12 32.27
C ARG A 543 8.99 -15.28 32.13
N THR A 544 8.63 -16.50 32.54
CA THR A 544 9.49 -17.69 32.40
C THR A 544 9.52 -18.23 30.96
N LEU A 545 8.61 -17.77 30.10
CA LEU A 545 8.52 -18.20 28.71
C LEU A 545 9.43 -17.37 27.81
N GLY A 546 10.08 -18.03 26.85
CA GLY A 546 10.91 -17.37 25.84
C GLY A 546 12.01 -16.49 26.43
N GLU A 547 12.40 -15.47 25.67
CA GLU A 547 13.39 -14.50 26.13
C GLU A 547 12.68 -13.39 26.91
N ASN A 548 12.86 -13.37 28.23
CA ASN A 548 12.27 -12.39 29.16
C ASN A 548 10.74 -12.26 29.06
N GLY A 549 10.03 -13.37 28.82
CA GLY A 549 8.58 -13.36 28.65
C GLY A 549 8.11 -13.11 27.22
N VAL A 550 8.99 -13.20 26.22
CA VAL A 550 8.62 -13.01 24.81
C VAL A 550 8.96 -14.27 24.01
N VAL A 551 7.96 -14.84 23.34
CA VAL A 551 8.14 -15.94 22.40
C VAL A 551 7.89 -15.43 20.99
N ARG A 552 8.83 -15.74 20.09
CA ARG A 552 8.71 -15.45 18.66
C ARG A 552 8.36 -16.72 17.90
N ALA A 553 7.60 -16.58 16.82
CA ALA A 553 7.29 -17.65 15.89
C ALA A 553 7.40 -17.13 14.45
N ALA A 554 7.72 -18.01 13.50
CA ALA A 554 7.65 -17.71 12.08
C ALA A 554 6.26 -18.08 11.54
N LEU A 555 5.72 -17.26 10.66
CA LEU A 555 4.62 -17.64 9.77
C LEU A 555 5.16 -18.54 8.64
N ASP A 556 4.25 -19.10 7.83
CA ASP A 556 4.60 -20.02 6.74
C ASP A 556 5.56 -19.39 5.71
N ASP A 557 5.48 -18.07 5.50
CA ASP A 557 6.37 -17.30 4.63
C ASP A 557 7.71 -16.90 5.28
N GLY A 558 7.96 -17.34 6.52
CA GLY A 558 9.15 -17.01 7.31
C GLY A 558 9.06 -15.68 8.08
N THR A 559 7.96 -14.93 7.97
CA THR A 559 7.79 -13.66 8.71
C THR A 559 7.79 -13.91 10.21
N MET A 560 8.69 -13.26 10.94
CA MET A 560 8.78 -13.40 12.41
C MET A 560 7.75 -12.51 13.11
N VAL A 561 6.90 -13.14 13.93
CA VAL A 561 5.89 -12.49 14.76
C VAL A 561 6.11 -12.81 16.24
N THR A 562 5.56 -11.98 17.12
CA THR A 562 5.48 -12.32 18.55
C THR A 562 4.30 -13.26 18.76
N ALA A 563 4.54 -14.51 19.15
CA ALA A 563 3.50 -15.48 19.47
C ALA A 563 2.99 -15.35 20.91
N TYR A 564 3.85 -14.91 21.82
CA TYR A 564 3.51 -14.64 23.21
C TYR A 564 4.30 -13.44 23.75
N ASP A 565 3.65 -12.62 24.58
CA ASP A 565 4.26 -11.51 25.33
C ASP A 565 3.72 -11.54 26.75
N ALA A 566 4.57 -11.61 27.78
CA ALA A 566 4.14 -11.70 29.17
C ALA A 566 3.24 -10.55 29.61
N MET A 567 3.31 -9.39 28.94
CA MET A 567 2.40 -8.27 29.22
C MET A 567 0.99 -8.49 28.67
N LYS A 568 0.79 -9.45 27.76
CA LYS A 568 -0.37 -9.49 26.88
C LYS A 568 -0.94 -10.90 26.66
N GLY A 569 -0.17 -11.96 26.87
CA GLY A 569 -0.58 -13.35 26.63
C GLY A 569 -0.26 -13.81 25.21
N ASP A 570 -1.05 -14.76 24.72
CA ASP A 570 -0.83 -15.43 23.43
C ASP A 570 -1.50 -14.70 22.27
N PHE A 571 -0.87 -14.79 21.09
CA PHE A 571 -1.34 -14.23 19.84
C PHE A 571 -1.39 -15.30 18.75
N VAL A 572 -2.42 -15.23 17.92
CA VAL A 572 -2.40 -15.84 16.59
C VAL A 572 -2.31 -14.73 15.56
N TRP A 573 -1.35 -14.85 14.66
CA TRP A 573 -1.14 -13.93 13.55
C TRP A 573 -1.44 -14.63 12.24
N MET A 574 -1.93 -13.87 11.27
CA MET A 574 -2.10 -14.33 9.90
C MET A 574 -1.70 -13.22 8.94
N LYS A 575 -1.36 -13.58 7.72
CA LYS A 575 -1.03 -12.71 6.59
C LYS A 575 -1.77 -13.27 5.36
N ASP A 576 -2.10 -12.41 4.41
CA ASP A 576 -2.87 -12.77 3.22
C ASP A 576 -4.20 -13.45 3.59
N VAL A 577 -4.99 -12.75 4.39
CA VAL A 577 -6.16 -13.30 5.09
C VAL A 577 -7.41 -13.10 4.25
N ARG A 578 -8.10 -14.18 3.90
CA ARG A 578 -9.43 -14.10 3.30
C ARG A 578 -10.44 -13.53 4.33
N PRO A 579 -11.24 -12.51 3.99
CA PRO A 579 -12.28 -12.00 4.87
C PRO A 579 -13.32 -13.06 5.24
N GLU A 580 -13.96 -12.87 6.39
CA GLU A 580 -15.24 -13.50 6.68
C GLU A 580 -16.36 -12.62 6.11
N TYR A 581 -17.39 -13.23 5.52
CA TYR A 581 -18.45 -12.49 4.83
C TYR A 581 -19.74 -12.47 5.65
N GLY A 582 -20.43 -11.34 5.67
CA GLY A 582 -21.71 -11.20 6.38
C GLY A 582 -22.59 -10.09 5.83
N TRP A 583 -23.89 -10.17 6.10
CA TRP A 583 -24.87 -9.17 5.68
C TRP A 583 -24.72 -7.87 6.47
N TRP A 584 -24.67 -6.74 5.78
CA TRP A 584 -24.58 -5.42 6.41
C TRP A 584 -25.30 -4.36 5.59
N ASP A 585 -26.10 -3.56 6.29
CA ASP A 585 -26.90 -2.44 5.78
C ASP A 585 -26.47 -1.10 6.40
N GLY A 586 -25.29 -1.07 7.04
CA GLY A 586 -24.81 0.07 7.80
C GLY A 586 -25.12 0.01 9.30
N ARG A 587 -25.98 -0.91 9.77
CA ARG A 587 -26.29 -1.09 11.20
C ARG A 587 -25.42 -2.15 11.85
N ALA A 588 -25.07 -1.94 13.12
CA ALA A 588 -24.29 -2.89 13.92
C ALA A 588 -24.67 -2.82 15.40
N THR A 589 -24.31 -3.87 16.15
CA THR A 589 -24.21 -3.79 17.61
C THR A 589 -22.78 -3.47 18.04
N ARG A 590 -22.64 -2.83 19.20
CA ARG A 590 -21.37 -2.62 19.90
C ARG A 590 -21.56 -2.65 21.39
N MET A 591 -20.65 -3.34 22.07
CA MET A 591 -20.56 -3.28 23.53
C MET A 591 -19.76 -2.05 23.98
N THR A 592 -20.36 -1.32 24.90
CA THR A 592 -19.75 -0.30 25.74
C THR A 592 -19.26 -0.91 27.06
N ILE A 593 -18.52 -0.14 27.84
CA ILE A 593 -18.04 -0.53 29.17
C ILE A 593 -19.16 -0.80 30.18
N THR A 594 -20.38 -0.33 29.92
CA THR A 594 -21.54 -0.51 30.79
C THR A 594 -22.45 -1.66 30.36
N ASP A 595 -22.23 -2.25 29.19
CA ASP A 595 -23.14 -3.24 28.64
C ASP A 595 -22.95 -4.61 29.28
N GLN A 596 -24.09 -5.26 29.54
CA GLN A 596 -24.11 -6.64 30.01
C GLN A 596 -24.19 -7.60 28.82
N PHE A 597 -23.32 -8.61 28.79
CA PHE A 597 -23.43 -9.68 27.81
C PHE A 597 -24.60 -10.62 28.12
N PRO A 598 -25.23 -11.28 27.12
CA PRO A 598 -26.33 -12.21 27.33
C PRO A 598 -26.00 -13.40 28.26
N GLU A 599 -27.00 -13.97 28.93
CA GLU A 599 -26.78 -15.19 29.72
C GLU A 599 -26.35 -16.38 28.83
N GLY A 600 -25.46 -17.23 29.33
CA GLY A 600 -25.01 -18.44 28.61
C GLY A 600 -23.97 -18.21 27.51
N VAL A 601 -23.45 -16.98 27.35
CA VAL A 601 -22.34 -16.65 26.43
C VAL A 601 -21.01 -16.51 27.16
N GLY A 602 -19.90 -16.51 26.43
CA GLY A 602 -18.52 -16.40 26.95
C GLY A 602 -17.74 -17.71 26.96
N GLY A 603 -18.34 -18.81 26.48
CA GLY A 603 -17.64 -20.08 26.23
C GLY A 603 -17.02 -20.12 24.83
N GLU A 604 -16.10 -21.06 24.60
CA GLU A 604 -15.36 -21.19 23.33
C GLU A 604 -16.27 -21.33 22.09
N GLY A 605 -17.33 -22.14 22.20
CA GLY A 605 -18.33 -22.32 21.14
C GLY A 605 -19.47 -21.31 21.13
N ASN A 606 -19.48 -20.36 22.07
CA ASN A 606 -20.51 -19.31 22.17
C ASN A 606 -19.89 -18.04 22.76
N PRO A 607 -19.01 -17.35 22.02
CA PRO A 607 -18.25 -16.21 22.53
C PRO A 607 -19.15 -15.00 22.81
N ILE A 608 -18.67 -14.09 23.66
CA ILE A 608 -19.27 -12.76 23.81
C ILE A 608 -18.98 -11.94 22.55
N VAL A 609 -20.03 -11.51 21.86
CA VAL A 609 -19.89 -10.67 20.67
C VAL A 609 -19.79 -9.21 21.06
N LEU A 610 -18.59 -8.64 20.93
CA LEU A 610 -18.31 -7.23 21.25
C LEU A 610 -18.82 -6.26 20.19
N GLY A 611 -19.07 -6.76 18.99
CA GLY A 611 -19.66 -6.00 17.90
C GLY A 611 -19.74 -6.77 16.61
N LYS A 612 -20.89 -6.68 15.94
CA LYS A 612 -21.15 -7.33 14.65
C LYS A 612 -22.23 -6.59 13.85
N PRO A 613 -22.29 -6.80 12.52
CA PRO A 613 -23.48 -6.45 11.74
C PRO A 613 -24.74 -7.08 12.32
N VAL A 614 -25.89 -6.41 12.13
CA VAL A 614 -27.20 -6.93 12.56
C VAL A 614 -28.07 -7.43 11.42
N ALA A 615 -27.75 -7.03 10.19
CA ALA A 615 -28.52 -7.39 9.02
C ALA A 615 -28.39 -8.88 8.71
N THR A 616 -29.40 -9.39 8.03
CA THR A 616 -29.51 -10.75 7.53
C THR A 616 -29.88 -10.72 6.06
N HIS A 617 -29.90 -11.89 5.42
CA HIS A 617 -30.38 -12.02 4.04
C HIS A 617 -31.85 -11.59 3.84
N GLU A 618 -32.64 -11.43 4.91
CA GLU A 618 -34.04 -10.98 4.85
C GLU A 618 -34.18 -9.45 4.82
N ASP A 619 -33.12 -8.72 5.17
CA ASP A 619 -33.14 -7.25 5.26
C ASP A 619 -32.87 -6.61 3.89
N LEU A 620 -33.94 -6.24 3.18
CA LEU A 620 -33.85 -5.60 1.85
C LEU A 620 -32.85 -4.43 1.84
N GLY A 621 -31.88 -4.49 0.91
CA GLY A 621 -30.85 -3.46 0.76
C GLY A 621 -29.60 -3.67 1.61
N ALA A 622 -29.57 -4.72 2.45
CA ALA A 622 -28.32 -5.23 3.00
C ALA A 622 -27.46 -5.80 1.85
N LYS A 623 -26.14 -5.75 2.00
CA LYS A 623 -25.23 -6.43 1.08
C LYS A 623 -24.33 -7.39 1.83
N ILE A 624 -23.73 -8.34 1.15
CA ILE A 624 -22.66 -9.18 1.68
C ILE A 624 -21.37 -8.35 1.68
N TRP A 625 -20.78 -8.15 2.85
CA TRP A 625 -19.57 -7.35 3.08
C TRP A 625 -18.41 -8.21 3.63
N PRO A 626 -17.14 -7.80 3.39
CA PRO A 626 -15.97 -8.47 3.96
C PRO A 626 -15.62 -7.92 5.34
N PHE A 627 -15.32 -8.81 6.27
CA PHE A 627 -14.95 -8.50 7.64
C PHE A 627 -13.70 -9.24 8.09
N LYS A 628 -12.86 -8.55 8.86
CA LYS A 628 -11.95 -9.18 9.79
C LYS A 628 -12.71 -9.50 11.08
N VAL A 629 -12.64 -10.76 11.50
CA VAL A 629 -13.16 -11.19 12.81
C VAL A 629 -11.98 -11.43 13.74
N MET A 630 -11.80 -10.52 14.69
CA MET A 630 -10.84 -10.68 15.78
C MET A 630 -11.47 -11.57 16.85
N ARG A 631 -10.79 -12.65 17.21
CA ARG A 631 -11.16 -13.53 18.33
C ARG A 631 -10.27 -13.22 19.53
N GLY A 632 -10.71 -13.61 20.71
CA GLY A 632 -9.88 -13.43 21.89
C GLY A 632 -10.46 -14.07 23.13
N ARG A 633 -9.72 -13.89 24.22
CA ARG A 633 -10.13 -14.30 25.56
C ARG A 633 -9.68 -13.24 26.56
N GLN A 634 -10.61 -12.70 27.33
CA GLN A 634 -10.38 -11.58 28.24
C GLN A 634 -11.19 -11.73 29.53
N ALA A 635 -10.83 -10.94 30.54
CA ALA A 635 -11.44 -11.05 31.86
C ALA A 635 -12.91 -10.58 31.84
N VAL A 636 -13.76 -11.36 32.49
CA VAL A 636 -15.20 -11.12 32.60
C VAL A 636 -15.67 -11.30 34.04
N ASP A 637 -16.69 -10.55 34.43
CA ASP A 637 -17.46 -10.74 35.66
C ASP A 637 -18.72 -11.52 35.28
N PRO A 638 -18.78 -12.84 35.53
CA PRO A 638 -19.93 -13.65 35.15
C PRO A 638 -21.19 -13.32 35.96
N ALA A 639 -21.06 -12.78 37.17
CA ALA A 639 -22.20 -12.43 38.02
C ALA A 639 -22.88 -11.14 37.55
N ARG A 640 -22.09 -10.13 37.15
CA ARG A 640 -22.59 -8.87 36.58
C ARG A 640 -22.78 -8.93 35.06
N ARG A 641 -22.26 -9.99 34.42
CA ARG A 641 -22.19 -10.18 32.96
C ARG A 641 -21.46 -9.04 32.26
N LEU A 642 -20.33 -8.60 32.82
CA LEU A 642 -19.52 -7.53 32.25
C LEU A 642 -18.23 -8.07 31.67
N VAL A 643 -17.78 -7.48 30.57
CA VAL A 643 -16.39 -7.57 30.16
C VAL A 643 -15.62 -6.53 30.97
N ILE A 644 -14.68 -6.98 31.82
CA ILE A 644 -14.06 -6.11 32.82
C ILE A 644 -13.02 -5.21 32.14
N VAL A 645 -13.00 -3.93 32.51
CA VAL A 645 -11.94 -2.99 32.14
C VAL A 645 -10.76 -3.18 33.09
N PRO A 646 -9.58 -3.64 32.63
CA PRO A 646 -8.40 -3.73 33.47
C PRO A 646 -7.59 -2.42 33.48
N LYS A 647 -6.90 -2.17 34.58
CA LYS A 647 -5.78 -1.21 34.62
C LYS A 647 -4.49 -1.89 34.14
N LEU A 648 -4.10 -1.63 32.90
CA LEU A 648 -2.92 -2.22 32.27
C LEU A 648 -1.68 -1.35 32.40
N PHE A 649 -1.85 -0.02 32.27
CA PHE A 649 -0.74 0.92 32.15
C PHE A 649 -0.58 1.86 33.37
N GLY A 650 0.66 2.32 33.54
CA GLY A 650 1.05 3.29 34.57
C GLY A 650 1.25 2.65 35.96
N PRO A 651 1.41 3.48 37.00
CA PRO A 651 1.57 3.01 38.38
C PRO A 651 0.41 2.08 38.79
N GLY A 652 0.75 0.90 39.32
CA GLY A 652 -0.24 -0.13 39.68
C GLY A 652 -0.92 -0.84 38.51
N GLY A 653 -0.52 -0.56 37.26
CA GLY A 653 -1.00 -1.26 36.09
C GLY A 653 -0.34 -2.63 35.92
N PHE A 654 -1.08 -3.58 35.34
CA PHE A 654 -0.64 -4.97 35.12
C PHE A 654 0.76 -5.03 34.49
N TRP A 655 0.98 -4.31 33.39
CA TRP A 655 2.21 -4.40 32.59
C TRP A 655 3.50 -4.08 33.38
N GLY A 656 3.45 -3.07 34.24
CA GLY A 656 4.60 -2.64 35.03
C GLY A 656 4.84 -3.48 36.28
N ALA A 657 3.85 -4.26 36.70
CA ALA A 657 3.86 -5.00 37.96
C ALA A 657 4.10 -6.51 37.78
N ILE A 658 4.21 -7.01 36.56
CA ILE A 658 4.52 -8.42 36.29
C ILE A 658 5.90 -8.76 36.91
N PRO A 659 5.98 -9.79 37.76
CA PRO A 659 7.22 -10.16 38.43
C PRO A 659 8.29 -10.61 37.42
N ALA A 660 9.56 -10.47 37.82
CA ALA A 660 10.69 -11.07 37.10
C ALA A 660 10.54 -12.60 37.03
N ALA A 661 11.23 -13.22 36.06
CA ALA A 661 11.07 -14.64 35.77
C ALA A 661 11.39 -15.55 36.98
N ASP A 662 12.37 -15.17 37.79
CA ASP A 662 12.77 -15.88 39.02
C ASP A 662 11.79 -15.72 40.19
N ALA A 663 10.93 -14.70 40.14
CA ALA A 663 9.90 -14.41 41.13
C ALA A 663 8.49 -14.82 40.68
N TYR A 664 8.36 -15.48 39.53
CA TYR A 664 7.07 -15.89 38.98
C TYR A 664 6.39 -16.96 39.84
N THR A 665 5.11 -16.72 40.16
CA THR A 665 4.17 -17.74 40.67
C THR A 665 2.82 -17.54 39.99
N ALA A 666 2.08 -18.63 39.76
CA ALA A 666 0.76 -18.57 39.14
C ALA A 666 -0.22 -17.78 40.03
N GLU A 667 -0.18 -18.03 41.34
CA GLU A 667 -1.00 -17.34 42.33
C GLU A 667 -0.67 -15.84 42.41
N GLY A 668 0.61 -15.48 42.27
CA GLY A 668 1.04 -14.08 42.26
C GLY A 668 0.53 -13.32 41.04
N VAL A 669 0.54 -13.96 39.87
CA VAL A 669 -0.04 -13.38 38.64
C VAL A 669 -1.56 -13.29 38.71
N GLU A 670 -2.23 -14.29 39.28
CA GLU A 670 -3.68 -14.24 39.51
C GLU A 670 -4.08 -13.10 40.45
N ALA A 671 -3.34 -12.91 41.56
CA ALA A 671 -3.55 -11.79 42.47
C ALA A 671 -3.28 -10.43 41.79
N LEU A 672 -2.26 -10.35 40.94
CA LEU A 672 -1.97 -9.16 40.15
C LEU A 672 -3.11 -8.84 39.17
N TRP A 673 -3.67 -9.85 38.50
CA TRP A 673 -4.86 -9.68 37.67
C TRP A 673 -6.05 -9.17 38.48
N ALA A 674 -6.36 -9.78 39.62
CA ALA A 674 -7.45 -9.33 40.48
C ALA A 674 -7.30 -7.84 40.90
N SER A 675 -6.07 -7.41 41.22
CA SER A 675 -5.77 -6.00 41.52
C SER A 675 -5.95 -5.09 40.30
N SER A 676 -5.45 -5.50 39.14
CA SER A 676 -5.58 -4.74 37.88
C SER A 676 -7.04 -4.57 37.46
N LEU A 677 -7.82 -5.65 37.54
CA LEU A 677 -9.25 -5.69 37.23
C LEU A 677 -10.04 -4.82 38.20
N THR A 678 -9.74 -4.89 39.50
CA THR A 678 -10.36 -4.02 40.50
C THR A 678 -10.13 -2.55 40.18
N ALA A 679 -8.87 -2.16 39.97
CA ALA A 679 -8.52 -0.77 39.73
C ALA A 679 -9.18 -0.21 38.46
N GLY A 680 -9.19 -0.99 37.36
CA GLY A 680 -9.80 -0.56 36.11
C GLY A 680 -11.34 -0.53 36.17
N ALA A 681 -11.96 -1.51 36.83
CA ALA A 681 -13.41 -1.58 36.99
C ALA A 681 -13.96 -0.46 37.91
N GLN A 682 -13.23 -0.12 38.98
CA GLN A 682 -13.58 1.01 39.84
C GLN A 682 -13.45 2.34 39.09
N TYR A 683 -12.35 2.53 38.36
CA TYR A 683 -12.12 3.74 37.58
C TYR A 683 -13.19 3.94 36.51
N SER A 684 -13.53 2.87 35.77
CA SER A 684 -14.55 2.92 34.72
C SER A 684 -16.00 2.94 35.23
N GLY A 685 -16.22 2.87 36.55
CA GLY A 685 -17.56 2.83 37.15
C GLY A 685 -18.31 1.51 36.96
N GLN A 686 -17.63 0.42 36.56
CA GLN A 686 -18.23 -0.92 36.45
C GLN A 686 -18.56 -1.52 37.82
N ILE A 687 -17.81 -1.14 38.86
CA ILE A 687 -18.05 -1.53 40.25
C ILE A 687 -17.84 -0.32 41.18
N ASP A 688 -18.47 -0.36 42.35
CA ASP A 688 -18.31 0.68 43.37
C ASP A 688 -16.87 0.72 43.91
N ALA A 689 -16.42 1.90 44.36
CA ALA A 689 -15.08 2.14 44.91
C ALA A 689 -14.68 1.27 46.13
N ASN A 690 -15.66 0.65 46.80
CA ASN A 690 -15.42 -0.25 47.94
C ASN A 690 -15.51 -1.75 47.57
N THR A 691 -15.74 -2.06 46.30
CA THR A 691 -15.80 -3.44 45.77
C THR A 691 -14.46 -3.80 45.14
N SER A 692 -13.96 -5.00 45.40
CA SER A 692 -12.77 -5.54 44.77
C SER A 692 -13.02 -6.94 44.22
N TYR A 693 -12.33 -7.30 43.14
CA TYR A 693 -12.26 -8.67 42.66
C TYR A 693 -11.24 -9.47 43.47
N ALA A 694 -11.62 -10.68 43.88
CA ALA A 694 -10.74 -11.73 44.37
C ALA A 694 -10.69 -12.89 43.35
N ALA A 695 -9.81 -13.86 43.62
CA ALA A 695 -9.79 -15.11 42.87
C ALA A 695 -11.18 -15.79 42.94
N GLY A 696 -11.75 -16.13 41.78
CA GLY A 696 -13.08 -16.73 41.64
C GLY A 696 -14.24 -15.74 41.42
N ASP A 697 -14.05 -14.43 41.65
CA ASP A 697 -15.09 -13.42 41.34
C ASP A 697 -15.16 -13.07 39.85
N TRP A 698 -14.14 -13.45 39.10
CA TRP A 698 -13.99 -13.18 37.67
C TRP A 698 -13.51 -14.44 36.95
N ALA A 699 -13.66 -14.46 35.62
CA ALA A 699 -13.26 -15.58 34.78
C ALA A 699 -12.68 -15.08 33.44
N TRP A 700 -12.10 -15.99 32.67
CA TRP A 700 -11.65 -15.73 31.29
C TRP A 700 -12.73 -16.13 30.29
N GLY A 701 -13.39 -15.14 29.69
CA GLY A 701 -14.44 -15.34 28.68
C GLY A 701 -13.90 -15.19 27.26
N TYR A 702 -14.38 -16.03 26.35
CA TYR A 702 -14.08 -15.93 24.92
C TYR A 702 -14.88 -14.77 24.30
N THR A 703 -14.26 -14.04 23.39
CA THR A 703 -14.83 -12.86 22.73
C THR A 703 -14.58 -12.88 21.23
N GLU A 704 -15.48 -12.24 20.49
CA GLU A 704 -15.28 -11.94 19.08
C GLU A 704 -15.70 -10.52 18.74
N MET A 705 -15.06 -9.94 17.73
CA MET A 705 -15.36 -8.60 17.24
C MET A 705 -15.14 -8.51 15.74
N TRP A 706 -16.17 -8.06 15.04
CA TRP A 706 -16.17 -7.86 13.60
C TRP A 706 -15.69 -6.44 13.25
N MET A 707 -14.89 -6.34 12.19
CA MET A 707 -14.34 -5.10 11.67
C MET A 707 -14.44 -5.12 10.14
N GLY A 708 -15.13 -4.16 9.53
CA GLY A 708 -15.24 -4.10 8.07
C GLY A 708 -13.89 -3.80 7.42
N ILE A 709 -13.62 -4.50 6.31
CA ILE A 709 -12.44 -4.33 5.46
C ILE A 709 -12.80 -3.40 4.30
N ASN A 710 -12.02 -2.33 4.10
CA ASN A 710 -12.36 -1.26 3.16
C ASN A 710 -11.17 -0.78 2.31
N HIS A 711 -9.94 -1.10 2.69
CA HIS A 711 -8.71 -0.74 2.00
C HIS A 711 -7.99 -1.99 1.51
N GLU A 712 -6.81 -1.80 0.91
CA GLU A 712 -6.10 -2.84 0.16
C GLU A 712 -6.91 -3.32 -1.05
N VAL A 713 -7.63 -2.39 -1.70
CA VAL A 713 -8.39 -2.72 -2.92
C VAL A 713 -7.43 -3.22 -3.98
N ALA A 714 -7.64 -4.45 -4.43
CA ALA A 714 -6.78 -5.14 -5.35
C ALA A 714 -7.04 -4.69 -6.81
N PRO A 715 -6.03 -4.77 -7.69
CA PRO A 715 -6.20 -4.71 -9.13
C PRO A 715 -7.35 -5.59 -9.63
N PRO A 716 -8.08 -5.18 -10.68
CA PRO A 716 -9.26 -5.90 -11.16
C PRO A 716 -8.96 -7.36 -11.56
N ALA A 717 -7.75 -7.64 -12.03
CA ALA A 717 -7.31 -9.00 -12.38
C ALA A 717 -7.19 -9.95 -11.17
N MET A 718 -7.18 -9.43 -9.94
CA MET A 718 -7.15 -10.19 -8.69
C MET A 718 -8.49 -10.18 -7.95
N ALA A 719 -9.50 -9.48 -8.48
CA ALA A 719 -10.84 -9.51 -7.88
C ALA A 719 -11.41 -10.93 -7.90
N LEU A 720 -12.28 -11.24 -6.94
CA LEU A 720 -12.97 -12.53 -6.90
C LEU A 720 -13.76 -12.72 -8.20
N GLY A 721 -13.49 -13.81 -8.90
CA GLY A 721 -14.24 -14.28 -10.03
C GLY A 721 -15.40 -15.19 -9.63
N CYS A 722 -16.19 -15.61 -10.63
CA CYS A 722 -17.36 -16.46 -10.42
C CYS A 722 -17.03 -17.70 -9.60
N ASN A 723 -15.91 -18.36 -9.92
CA ASN A 723 -15.53 -19.63 -9.33
C ASN A 723 -15.00 -19.52 -7.90
N ASP A 724 -14.61 -18.34 -7.44
CA ASP A 724 -14.17 -18.16 -6.05
C ASP A 724 -15.35 -18.35 -5.09
N CYS A 725 -16.51 -17.78 -5.44
CA CYS A 725 -17.74 -17.94 -4.67
C CYS A 725 -18.50 -19.20 -5.09
N HIS A 726 -18.74 -19.37 -6.39
CA HIS A 726 -19.51 -20.48 -6.93
C HIS A 726 -18.58 -21.67 -7.19
N ASN A 727 -18.73 -22.75 -6.43
CA ASN A 727 -17.81 -23.92 -6.38
C ASN A 727 -16.46 -23.72 -5.64
N GLY A 728 -15.98 -22.49 -5.42
CA GLY A 728 -14.69 -22.23 -4.74
C GLY A 728 -14.79 -22.10 -3.22
N GLY A 729 -16.00 -21.97 -2.68
CA GLY A 729 -16.23 -21.97 -1.22
C GLY A 729 -15.69 -20.72 -0.52
N ALA A 730 -15.52 -19.59 -1.22
CA ALA A 730 -15.30 -18.31 -0.55
C ALA A 730 -16.48 -17.95 0.37
N PHE A 731 -17.70 -18.25 -0.06
CA PHE A 731 -18.91 -18.03 0.73
C PHE A 731 -19.38 -19.32 1.41
N ASP A 732 -19.63 -19.19 2.71
CA ASP A 732 -20.47 -20.15 3.44
C ASP A 732 -21.94 -19.78 3.18
N TRP A 733 -22.52 -20.39 2.14
CA TRP A 733 -23.88 -20.10 1.69
C TRP A 733 -24.92 -20.34 2.79
N GLU A 734 -24.76 -21.40 3.60
CA GLU A 734 -25.68 -21.72 4.69
C GLU A 734 -25.60 -20.67 5.81
N ALA A 735 -24.38 -20.26 6.19
CA ALA A 735 -24.19 -19.19 7.17
C ALA A 735 -24.73 -17.84 6.69
N LEU A 736 -24.73 -17.60 5.38
CA LEU A 736 -25.33 -16.41 4.74
C LEU A 736 -26.84 -16.52 4.55
N GLY A 737 -27.49 -17.63 4.93
CA GLY A 737 -28.93 -17.83 4.83
C GLY A 737 -29.43 -18.38 3.49
N TYR A 738 -28.53 -18.79 2.59
CA TYR A 738 -28.90 -19.49 1.36
C TYR A 738 -28.98 -21.00 1.60
N ASN A 739 -29.92 -21.68 0.96
CA ASN A 739 -30.04 -23.14 1.06
C ASN A 739 -28.95 -23.89 0.27
N CYS A 740 -28.35 -23.22 -0.71
CA CYS A 740 -27.26 -23.73 -1.54
C CYS A 740 -26.61 -22.58 -2.32
N ASP A 741 -25.53 -22.89 -3.03
CA ASP A 741 -24.94 -22.01 -4.05
C ASP A 741 -26.03 -21.53 -5.03
N PRO A 742 -26.29 -20.21 -5.12
CA PRO A 742 -27.39 -19.67 -5.91
C PRO A 742 -27.19 -19.81 -7.43
N MET A 743 -25.97 -20.15 -7.90
CA MET A 743 -25.73 -20.46 -9.32
C MET A 743 -26.32 -21.82 -9.73
N MET A 744 -26.52 -22.75 -8.78
CA MET A 744 -27.05 -24.10 -9.01
C MET A 744 -28.61 -24.12 -9.12
N ARG A 745 -29.15 -23.45 -10.14
CA ARG A 745 -30.58 -23.04 -10.30
C ARG A 745 -31.70 -24.07 -10.02
N ALA A 746 -32.86 -23.46 -9.77
CA ALA A 746 -34.25 -23.94 -9.59
C ALA A 746 -34.70 -24.29 -8.16
N ASN A 747 -33.85 -24.90 -7.33
CA ASN A 747 -34.28 -25.42 -6.01
C ASN A 747 -33.68 -24.73 -4.78
N CYS A 748 -32.80 -23.73 -4.93
CA CYS A 748 -32.25 -23.05 -3.74
C CYS A 748 -33.28 -22.14 -3.04
N GLY A 749 -34.36 -21.71 -3.71
CA GLY A 749 -35.54 -21.05 -3.10
C GLY A 749 -35.30 -19.69 -2.40
N SER A 750 -34.06 -19.33 -2.10
CA SER A 750 -33.63 -18.11 -1.43
C SER A 750 -32.98 -17.18 -2.46
N ARG A 751 -33.58 -16.01 -2.66
CA ARG A 751 -32.97 -14.84 -3.30
C ARG A 751 -33.06 -13.70 -2.31
N HIS A 752 -32.03 -12.86 -2.29
CA HIS A 752 -32.10 -11.57 -1.63
C HIS A 752 -33.07 -10.65 -2.40
#